data_AF-A0A671WGT6-F1
#
_entry.id   AF-A0A671WGT6-F1
#
_cell.length_a   1.000
_cell.length_b   1.000
_cell.length_c   1.000
_cell.angle_alpha   90.00
_cell.angle_beta   90.00
_cell.angle_gamma   90.00
#
_symmetry.space_group_name_H-M   'P 1'
#
loop_
_entity.id
_entity.type
_entity.pdbx_description
1 polymer ?
#
loop_
_entity_poly.entity_id
_entity_poly.type
_entity_poly.pdbx_seq_one_letter_code
_entity_poly.pdbx_strand_id
1 'polypeptide(L)'
;MDQCEGSKEEVHSGPTPKPGPESGYHHHQHLSDKRIYGRPDPTGPGSDPGCESVKSDWSNGRLIDLKGEHPSDPQRIYGRPDCAGFGPEPSCVSLKSDWSNGRLLDFKREQPSASQRVDQESSDVPSRQSAQQHQIHLDSIFMLLEENIVTFVKNELKQIQRVLSSDYQECLEGNREDEEVLDGEAEEQRRSSKEAFLKITLQFLRRMKQGELADYLQSKHHAAVCQRKLKSTLKNKFQCVFEGIAKAGDPTQLNQIYTELYITEGGTGEVNDEHEVRQIETSSRKPYRPETTIRHEDIFKPLPGRDDPIRTVMTKGVAGIGKTFLTQKFTLDWAEDKANQDIQFTFPFTFRELNVLKGKRFSLVELVHYFFTETKDAGICRFEEFQVVFIFDGLDECRLPLDFHNTEILTDVTKSTSVDVLLTNLIKGNLLPSARLWITTRPAANQIPPGCVDMVTEVRGFTDPQKEEYFKKRSRDEKQANRIISHIKTSRSLHIMCHIPVFCWITATVLEDVLKMTKKGELPKTLTEMYIQFLVVQFKLNNVKYDGGTELDPHWNPESRKVIMSLGKLAFEQLQKGNLIFYESDLTECGIDIRAASVYSGVFTMIFREERGLYQEKVFCFVHLTVQEFLAALHVHLTFINTGVNLLAEEHSTIHESTKTPFYHIAVDKALQSPNGHLDLFLRFLLGLSLQTNHTLVQGLLTQKGHGSETSHVAVKYIKKKIAETPSAEKSINLLLRSFVTDTILDVCLGRLSTDQLLTAQWSALVFILLSSDKGLDVFELSKVFASETALLKLLPVVKTSNKAQLSGCNLSEISCEALSSVLSSQSCRLRELDLSNNNLRDKGVTLLSAGLQSPHCRLETLRLSGCLITEEGCSSLASALSSNPSHLRELDVSYNHPGESGVKRLSDGLKDPNWRLDTLRMEPGGDRWLTPGLKKYSCELTVDTNTANRKIKLSDNNRKMTCVEEDQSYPDHPDRFNDSPQLLCGTGLSGRCYWEVEWSGEVSISVRYKRIRKRRNSYNCGLGGNDESWGLKCLGADGYSVWHNDRETDISKGPSSGSSSGRVAVYVDCPAGTLSFYKVSNDKLIHLYTFNTTFTEPLYPGFGFWFRSGSVSLCSV
;
A
#
# COMPACT_ATOMS: atom_id res chain seq x y z
N MET A 1 -11.55 -52.83 -35.67
CA MET A 1 -11.12 -53.15 -34.30
C MET A 1 -11.42 -52.00 -33.34
N ASP A 2 -12.51 -52.00 -32.57
CA ASP A 2 -13.93 -52.27 -32.87
C ASP A 2 -14.73 -51.87 -31.62
N GLN A 3 -15.97 -51.39 -31.83
CA GLN A 3 -17.18 -51.50 -30.97
C GLN A 3 -17.02 -51.36 -29.43
N CYS A 4 -17.65 -50.42 -28.73
CA CYS A 4 -19.06 -49.97 -28.74
C CYS A 4 -20.11 -51.08 -28.55
N GLU A 5 -20.42 -51.41 -27.29
CA GLU A 5 -21.75 -51.83 -26.79
C GLU A 5 -21.73 -51.78 -25.24
N GLY A 6 -22.81 -51.57 -24.50
CA GLY A 6 -24.17 -51.14 -24.88
C GLY A 6 -25.28 -51.84 -24.08
N SER A 7 -26.38 -51.11 -23.78
CA SER A 7 -27.72 -51.66 -23.42
C SER A 7 -27.90 -52.32 -22.01
N LYS A 8 -29.09 -52.44 -21.37
CA LYS A 8 -30.44 -51.83 -21.58
C LYS A 8 -31.38 -52.03 -20.33
N GLU A 9 -32.42 -51.18 -20.22
CA GLU A 9 -33.89 -51.38 -19.90
C GLU A 9 -34.45 -52.61 -19.12
N GLU A 10 -35.65 -52.62 -18.49
CA GLU A 10 -36.57 -51.63 -17.82
C GLU A 10 -37.31 -52.38 -16.64
N VAL A 11 -38.62 -52.40 -16.28
CA VAL A 11 -39.90 -51.84 -16.79
C VAL A 11 -40.99 -51.61 -15.68
N HIS A 12 -41.66 -50.43 -15.66
CA HIS A 12 -43.01 -50.11 -15.08
C HIS A 12 -43.35 -50.43 -13.57
N SER A 13 -44.46 -49.99 -12.93
CA SER A 13 -45.74 -49.32 -13.33
C SER A 13 -46.32 -48.32 -12.29
N GLY A 14 -47.18 -47.37 -12.72
CA GLY A 14 -48.01 -46.48 -11.85
C GLY A 14 -49.31 -47.13 -11.30
N PRO A 15 -50.35 -46.38 -10.81
CA PRO A 15 -50.93 -45.17 -11.43
C PRO A 15 -51.45 -44.05 -10.48
N THR A 16 -52.26 -43.09 -10.99
CA THR A 16 -53.01 -42.03 -10.26
C THR A 16 -54.53 -42.17 -10.45
N PRO A 17 -55.41 -41.44 -9.69
CA PRO A 17 -56.06 -40.24 -10.26
C PRO A 17 -56.51 -39.12 -9.24
N LYS A 18 -57.22 -38.10 -9.75
CA LYS A 18 -57.91 -36.93 -9.09
C LYS A 18 -59.34 -37.30 -8.58
N PRO A 19 -60.21 -36.43 -7.95
CA PRO A 19 -60.25 -34.94 -7.84
C PRO A 19 -60.71 -34.35 -6.46
N GLY A 20 -61.11 -33.06 -6.39
CA GLY A 20 -61.78 -32.38 -5.26
C GLY A 20 -63.33 -32.37 -5.37
N PRO A 21 -64.11 -31.71 -4.45
CA PRO A 21 -64.49 -30.29 -4.64
C PRO A 21 -64.90 -29.46 -3.36
N GLU A 22 -65.19 -28.14 -3.55
CA GLU A 22 -66.26 -27.27 -2.95
C GLU A 22 -66.49 -27.13 -1.41
N SER A 23 -67.10 -26.08 -0.84
CA SER A 23 -67.63 -24.73 -1.25
C SER A 23 -67.77 -23.83 0.03
N GLY A 24 -68.09 -22.51 0.03
CA GLY A 24 -68.31 -21.49 -1.03
C GLY A 24 -68.99 -20.19 -0.48
N TYR A 25 -69.36 -19.25 -1.37
CA TYR A 25 -70.26 -18.08 -1.18
C TYR A 25 -69.79 -16.91 -0.27
N HIS A 26 -70.09 -15.62 -0.48
CA HIS A 26 -70.64 -14.73 -1.55
C HIS A 26 -70.09 -13.30 -1.22
N HIS A 27 -70.13 -12.18 -1.96
CA HIS A 27 -70.33 -11.68 -3.34
C HIS A 27 -70.84 -10.20 -3.21
N HIS A 28 -70.87 -9.39 -4.27
CA HIS A 28 -71.25 -7.94 -4.31
C HIS A 28 -70.21 -6.96 -3.67
N GLN A 29 -69.79 -5.80 -4.22
CA GLN A 29 -70.26 -4.76 -5.19
C GLN A 29 -70.61 -3.44 -4.46
N HIS A 30 -69.88 -2.34 -4.72
CA HIS A 30 -70.42 -1.15 -5.44
C HIS A 30 -69.39 -0.01 -5.65
N LEU A 31 -69.73 0.93 -6.53
CA LEU A 31 -69.04 2.22 -6.71
C LEU A 31 -69.68 3.31 -5.83
N SER A 32 -68.91 4.34 -5.44
CA SER A 32 -69.37 5.74 -5.53
C SER A 32 -68.24 6.77 -5.41
N ASP A 33 -68.33 7.79 -6.27
CA ASP A 33 -67.41 8.91 -6.50
C ASP A 33 -67.87 10.20 -5.74
N LYS A 34 -67.07 11.27 -5.78
CA LYS A 34 -67.39 12.72 -5.57
C LYS A 34 -67.49 13.38 -4.16
N ARG A 35 -66.64 14.43 -4.02
CA ARG A 35 -66.95 15.85 -3.63
C ARG A 35 -67.13 16.21 -2.12
N ILE A 36 -67.03 17.46 -1.64
CA ILE A 36 -66.93 18.81 -2.29
C ILE A 36 -66.04 19.82 -1.49
N TYR A 37 -65.76 21.00 -2.07
CA TYR A 37 -64.95 22.16 -1.59
C TYR A 37 -65.20 22.72 -0.17
N GLY A 38 -64.21 23.46 0.37
CA GLY A 38 -64.39 24.45 1.46
C GLY A 38 -63.16 25.29 1.84
N ARG A 39 -63.03 26.52 1.31
CA ARG A 39 -62.27 27.66 1.90
C ARG A 39 -63.18 28.38 2.94
N PRO A 40 -62.72 29.25 3.89
CA PRO A 40 -61.72 30.31 3.63
C PRO A 40 -60.81 30.78 4.81
N ASP A 41 -59.96 31.77 4.49
CA ASP A 41 -59.36 32.81 5.37
C ASP A 41 -60.37 33.95 5.67
N PRO A 42 -60.08 35.04 6.43
CA PRO A 42 -59.01 35.28 7.42
C PRO A 42 -59.54 35.91 8.74
N THR A 43 -58.66 36.29 9.70
CA THR A 43 -58.55 37.63 10.37
C THR A 43 -57.64 37.60 11.61
N GLY A 44 -57.06 38.75 11.99
CA GLY A 44 -56.27 38.95 13.22
C GLY A 44 -57.11 39.34 14.45
N PRO A 45 -56.48 39.59 15.62
CA PRO A 45 -55.87 40.91 15.88
C PRO A 45 -54.49 40.85 16.59
N GLY A 46 -53.98 41.97 17.12
CA GLY A 46 -52.69 42.09 17.83
C GLY A 46 -52.72 43.04 19.05
N SER A 47 -51.63 43.79 19.27
CA SER A 47 -51.31 44.77 20.37
C SER A 47 -50.56 44.23 21.61
N ASP A 48 -49.60 45.03 22.10
CA ASP A 48 -48.69 44.80 23.25
C ASP A 48 -49.33 45.03 24.64
N PRO A 49 -48.61 44.73 25.75
CA PRO A 49 -47.72 45.73 26.42
C PRO A 49 -46.28 45.20 26.66
N GLY A 50 -45.20 45.98 26.84
CA GLY A 50 -44.93 47.02 27.87
C GLY A 50 -44.32 46.39 29.15
N CYS A 51 -43.39 46.97 29.94
CA CYS A 51 -42.56 48.19 29.89
C CYS A 51 -41.46 48.12 31.01
N GLU A 52 -40.63 49.18 31.17
CA GLU A 52 -39.66 49.45 32.29
C GLU A 52 -38.36 48.60 32.32
N SER A 53 -37.10 49.04 32.63
CA SER A 53 -36.44 50.12 33.42
C SER A 53 -36.02 49.69 34.87
N VAL A 54 -34.94 50.15 35.55
CA VAL A 54 -33.93 51.22 35.34
C VAL A 54 -32.70 51.08 36.30
N LYS A 55 -31.55 51.80 36.07
CA LYS A 55 -30.42 52.10 37.01
C LYS A 55 -29.50 50.92 37.47
N SER A 56 -28.27 51.04 38.04
CA SER A 56 -27.27 52.12 38.32
C SER A 56 -25.98 51.47 38.92
N ASP A 57 -24.76 52.04 39.05
CA ASP A 57 -23.97 53.12 38.41
C ASP A 57 -22.51 53.11 38.97
N TRP A 58 -21.53 53.78 38.30
CA TRP A 58 -20.15 54.14 38.74
C TRP A 58 -19.06 53.04 38.97
N SER A 59 -17.74 53.25 38.73
CA SER A 59 -16.89 54.35 38.19
C SER A 59 -15.47 53.79 37.82
N ASN A 60 -14.36 54.48 37.43
CA ASN A 60 -13.99 55.91 37.29
C ASN A 60 -12.71 56.11 36.39
N GLY A 61 -12.59 57.24 35.65
CA GLY A 61 -11.35 57.82 35.09
C GLY A 61 -10.69 57.14 33.87
N ARG A 62 -10.06 57.84 32.90
CA ARG A 62 -9.82 59.28 32.65
C ARG A 62 -9.83 59.63 31.14
N LEU A 63 -9.93 60.93 30.82
CA LEU A 63 -9.77 61.60 29.51
C LEU A 63 -8.31 61.48 28.96
N ILE A 64 -7.95 61.78 27.69
CA ILE A 64 -8.15 63.04 26.92
C ILE A 64 -8.34 62.86 25.39
N ASP A 65 -9.49 63.37 24.94
CA ASP A 65 -9.86 64.09 23.70
C ASP A 65 -8.79 64.53 22.66
N LEU A 66 -9.06 64.32 21.35
CA LEU A 66 -9.32 65.40 20.35
C LEU A 66 -9.37 64.94 18.87
N LYS A 67 -10.57 65.08 18.25
CA LYS A 67 -10.89 65.40 16.83
C LYS A 67 -10.37 64.51 15.67
N GLY A 68 -11.18 64.20 14.64
CA GLY A 68 -12.61 64.51 14.48
C GLY A 68 -13.21 64.14 13.11
N GLU A 69 -14.55 64.19 13.06
CA GLU A 69 -15.41 64.36 11.86
C GLU A 69 -15.43 63.26 10.78
N HIS A 70 -16.04 62.14 11.20
CA HIS A 70 -17.20 61.40 10.63
C HIS A 70 -18.03 62.03 9.45
N PRO A 71 -19.00 61.31 8.82
CA PRO A 71 -19.05 61.16 7.37
C PRO A 71 -20.39 61.57 6.73
N SER A 72 -20.62 61.23 5.45
CA SER A 72 -21.97 61.03 4.88
C SER A 72 -21.99 60.04 3.71
N ASP A 73 -22.65 58.90 3.91
CA ASP A 73 -23.40 58.15 2.87
C ASP A 73 -24.73 58.92 2.63
N PRO A 74 -25.48 58.78 1.50
CA PRO A 74 -26.46 57.68 1.45
C PRO A 74 -26.92 57.16 0.05
N GLN A 75 -26.95 55.82 -0.07
CA GLN A 75 -28.12 55.00 -0.48
C GLN A 75 -28.72 54.97 -1.92
N ARG A 76 -29.10 53.74 -2.31
CA ARG A 76 -30.25 53.30 -3.17
C ARG A 76 -30.20 53.57 -4.70
N ILE A 77 -30.96 52.86 -5.56
CA ILE A 77 -31.30 51.42 -5.74
C ILE A 77 -32.19 51.30 -7.02
N TYR A 78 -32.05 50.22 -7.81
CA TYR A 78 -32.89 49.79 -8.96
C TYR A 78 -33.08 50.71 -10.20
N GLY A 79 -33.17 50.07 -11.38
CA GLY A 79 -34.25 50.35 -12.35
C GLY A 79 -33.87 50.81 -13.76
N ARG A 80 -34.00 49.90 -14.75
CA ARG A 80 -34.24 50.23 -16.18
C ARG A 80 -35.71 50.67 -16.38
N PRO A 81 -36.13 51.36 -17.46
CA PRO A 81 -36.07 50.85 -18.85
C PRO A 81 -35.70 51.89 -19.95
N ASP A 82 -35.91 51.53 -21.21
CA ASP A 82 -35.29 52.08 -22.43
C ASP A 82 -36.15 53.08 -23.26
N CYS A 83 -35.63 53.46 -24.45
CA CYS A 83 -36.18 54.33 -25.53
C CYS A 83 -35.93 55.86 -25.34
N ALA A 84 -35.58 56.66 -26.35
CA ALA A 84 -35.28 56.48 -27.80
C ALA A 84 -34.23 57.57 -28.21
N GLY A 85 -33.68 57.72 -29.43
CA GLY A 85 -33.80 57.04 -30.73
C GLY A 85 -33.15 57.89 -31.86
N PHE A 86 -33.06 57.35 -33.09
CA PHE A 86 -32.51 57.96 -34.34
C PHE A 86 -30.96 58.07 -34.48
N GLY A 87 -30.48 57.91 -35.73
CA GLY A 87 -29.08 58.08 -36.17
C GLY A 87 -28.85 59.43 -36.90
N PRO A 88 -27.84 59.61 -37.79
CA PRO A 88 -27.34 58.61 -38.77
C PRO A 88 -25.78 58.55 -38.96
N GLU A 89 -25.34 57.86 -40.02
CA GLU A 89 -24.01 57.92 -40.68
C GLU A 89 -23.69 59.35 -41.24
N PRO A 90 -22.47 59.73 -41.76
CA PRO A 90 -21.44 58.86 -42.37
C PRO A 90 -19.92 59.24 -42.27
N SER A 91 -19.09 58.36 -42.84
CA SER A 91 -17.87 58.60 -43.66
C SER A 91 -16.64 59.44 -43.18
N CYS A 92 -15.49 58.75 -43.15
CA CYS A 92 -14.25 59.05 -43.93
C CYS A 92 -13.19 60.12 -43.49
N VAL A 93 -11.96 59.59 -43.28
CA VAL A 93 -10.56 60.08 -43.50
C VAL A 93 -9.79 61.10 -42.60
N SER A 94 -8.61 60.62 -42.14
CA SER A 94 -7.25 61.24 -42.12
C SER A 94 -6.72 62.21 -41.03
N LEU A 95 -5.61 61.78 -40.38
CA LEU A 95 -4.29 62.44 -40.13
C LEU A 95 -4.24 63.81 -39.37
N LYS A 96 -3.33 64.12 -38.42
CA LYS A 96 -2.12 63.50 -37.79
C LYS A 96 -2.22 63.64 -36.22
N SER A 97 -1.25 63.48 -35.31
CA SER A 97 0.25 63.47 -35.31
C SER A 97 0.84 62.83 -34.04
N ASP A 98 2.17 62.66 -34.02
CA ASP A 98 2.95 61.80 -33.11
C ASP A 98 3.46 62.47 -31.81
N TRP A 99 3.77 61.67 -30.79
CA TRP A 99 4.89 61.91 -29.84
C TRP A 99 5.35 60.59 -29.17
N SER A 100 6.57 60.57 -28.61
CA SER A 100 7.25 59.33 -28.16
C SER A 100 8.19 59.56 -26.96
N ASN A 101 8.71 58.44 -26.40
CA ASN A 101 9.62 58.26 -25.25
C ASN A 101 8.95 58.29 -23.86
N GLY A 102 9.33 57.43 -22.90
CA GLY A 102 10.23 56.26 -22.99
C GLY A 102 10.98 55.95 -21.68
N ARG A 103 11.39 54.68 -21.51
CA ARG A 103 12.40 54.08 -20.58
C ARG A 103 11.98 52.63 -20.24
N LEU A 104 12.85 51.69 -19.86
CA LEU A 104 14.26 51.36 -20.17
C LEU A 104 14.60 50.14 -19.30
N LEU A 105 15.26 49.10 -19.83
CA LEU A 105 16.24 48.30 -19.08
C LEU A 105 17.15 47.53 -20.08
N ASP A 106 18.28 47.05 -19.58
CA ASP A 106 19.52 46.75 -20.33
C ASP A 106 19.89 45.26 -20.22
N PHE A 107 20.60 44.69 -21.20
CA PHE A 107 21.79 43.84 -20.95
C PHE A 107 22.65 43.60 -22.20
N LYS A 108 23.94 43.33 -21.96
CA LYS A 108 25.07 43.38 -22.92
C LYS A 108 25.47 42.00 -23.48
N ARG A 109 26.10 42.01 -24.66
CA ARG A 109 27.42 41.36 -24.93
C ARG A 109 28.06 41.94 -26.19
N GLU A 110 29.24 42.58 -26.07
CA GLU A 110 30.60 42.04 -26.28
C GLU A 110 31.00 41.85 -27.76
N GLN A 111 31.92 42.71 -28.21
CA GLN A 111 32.56 42.76 -29.54
C GLN A 111 34.09 42.77 -29.35
N PRO A 112 34.90 42.00 -30.11
CA PRO A 112 36.36 42.07 -30.04
C PRO A 112 36.94 43.13 -30.98
N SER A 113 37.66 44.09 -30.38
CA SER A 113 38.93 44.73 -30.83
C SER A 113 39.40 44.63 -32.30
N ALA A 114 40.00 45.67 -32.90
CA ALA A 114 40.22 47.06 -32.48
C ALA A 114 40.95 47.87 -33.58
N SER A 115 40.74 49.20 -33.65
CA SER A 115 41.83 50.19 -33.68
C SER A 115 41.32 51.63 -33.54
N GLN A 116 42.10 52.45 -32.82
CA GLN A 116 42.08 53.92 -32.63
C GLN A 116 41.38 54.76 -33.72
N ARG A 117 40.50 55.72 -33.37
CA ARG A 117 40.79 57.15 -33.02
C ARG A 117 41.56 57.89 -34.13
N VAL A 118 41.24 59.13 -34.51
CA VAL A 118 40.85 60.29 -33.67
C VAL A 118 39.70 61.11 -34.30
N ASP A 119 38.93 61.80 -33.46
CA ASP A 119 37.79 62.68 -33.77
C ASP A 119 38.21 64.07 -34.31
N GLN A 120 37.43 64.64 -35.24
CA GLN A 120 37.04 66.07 -35.20
C GLN A 120 35.82 66.33 -36.10
N GLU A 121 34.90 67.19 -35.67
CA GLU A 121 33.73 67.65 -36.43
C GLU A 121 34.16 68.68 -37.51
N SER A 122 33.47 68.89 -38.65
CA SER A 122 32.12 69.48 -38.70
C SER A 122 31.65 69.76 -40.15
N SER A 123 30.32 69.93 -40.33
CA SER A 123 29.61 70.73 -41.35
C SER A 123 29.88 70.56 -42.88
N ASP A 124 28.84 70.10 -43.61
CA ASP A 124 27.95 70.93 -44.47
C ASP A 124 28.57 71.98 -45.45
N VAL A 125 28.12 72.17 -46.73
CA VAL A 125 26.92 71.71 -47.48
C VAL A 125 27.28 71.39 -48.99
N PRO A 126 26.44 71.43 -50.09
CA PRO A 126 26.38 70.30 -51.03
C PRO A 126 26.67 70.60 -52.53
N SER A 127 26.50 69.60 -53.41
CA SER A 127 26.09 69.83 -54.80
C SER A 127 25.13 68.75 -55.34
N ARG A 128 24.37 69.06 -56.40
CA ARG A 128 23.23 68.26 -56.89
C ARG A 128 23.62 67.12 -57.85
N GLN A 129 23.67 65.87 -57.37
CA GLN A 129 23.61 64.67 -58.22
C GLN A 129 22.86 63.53 -57.51
N SER A 130 21.57 63.32 -57.82
CA SER A 130 20.77 62.21 -57.22
C SER A 130 19.70 61.63 -58.13
N ALA A 131 19.04 62.44 -58.97
CA ALA A 131 17.85 62.04 -59.72
C ALA A 131 18.03 60.83 -60.66
N GLN A 132 19.17 60.71 -61.35
CA GLN A 132 19.39 59.60 -62.30
C GLN A 132 19.74 58.27 -61.62
N GLN A 133 20.33 58.28 -60.41
CA GLN A 133 20.62 57.05 -59.68
C GLN A 133 19.35 56.37 -59.16
N HIS A 134 18.31 57.14 -58.83
CA HIS A 134 17.06 56.58 -58.30
C HIS A 134 16.30 55.71 -59.32
N GLN A 135 16.34 56.03 -60.61
CA GLN A 135 15.60 55.25 -61.63
C GLN A 135 16.23 53.87 -61.85
N ILE A 136 17.55 53.82 -62.04
CA ILE A 136 18.29 52.56 -62.24
C ILE A 136 18.18 51.64 -61.00
N HIS A 137 18.09 52.25 -59.81
CA HIS A 137 17.87 51.54 -58.54
C HIS A 137 16.47 50.90 -58.46
N LEU A 138 15.43 51.54 -58.99
CA LEU A 138 14.07 50.98 -59.04
C LEU A 138 13.98 49.77 -59.98
N ASP A 139 14.53 49.87 -61.19
CA ASP A 139 14.49 48.78 -62.17
C ASP A 139 15.23 47.52 -61.64
N SER A 140 16.35 47.73 -60.94
CA SER A 140 17.08 46.67 -60.23
C SER A 140 16.26 46.02 -59.10
N ILE A 141 15.57 46.83 -58.28
CA ILE A 141 14.67 46.32 -57.22
C ILE A 141 13.54 45.48 -57.82
N PHE A 142 12.94 45.91 -58.94
CA PHE A 142 11.82 45.17 -59.54
C PHE A 142 12.25 43.83 -60.16
N MET A 143 13.44 43.73 -60.78
CA MET A 143 13.96 42.43 -61.21
C MET A 143 14.25 41.50 -60.02
N LEU A 144 14.86 42.01 -58.95
CA LEU A 144 15.12 41.22 -57.74
C LEU A 144 13.81 40.79 -57.06
N LEU A 145 12.78 41.63 -57.07
CA LEU A 145 11.45 41.31 -56.58
C LEU A 145 10.78 40.20 -57.43
N GLU A 146 10.88 40.27 -58.76
CA GLU A 146 10.37 39.23 -59.65
C GLU A 146 11.07 37.88 -59.41
N GLU A 147 12.40 37.86 -59.32
CA GLU A 147 13.16 36.64 -59.05
C GLU A 147 12.79 36.01 -57.70
N ASN A 148 12.64 36.82 -56.65
CA ASN A 148 12.19 36.36 -55.33
C ASN A 148 10.75 35.82 -55.36
N ILE A 149 9.81 36.51 -56.02
CA ILE A 149 8.42 36.04 -56.16
C ILE A 149 8.37 34.74 -56.96
N VAL A 150 9.06 34.64 -58.09
CA VAL A 150 9.11 33.43 -58.92
C VAL A 150 9.73 32.26 -58.16
N THR A 151 10.75 32.51 -57.33
CA THR A 151 11.38 31.48 -56.48
C THR A 151 10.46 31.02 -55.36
N PHE A 152 9.80 31.94 -54.65
CA PHE A 152 8.78 31.64 -53.64
C PHE A 152 7.63 30.81 -54.23
N VAL A 153 7.05 31.26 -55.35
CA VAL A 153 5.95 30.56 -56.05
C VAL A 153 6.38 29.16 -56.50
N LYS A 154 7.58 28.99 -57.07
CA LYS A 154 8.10 27.66 -57.45
C LYS A 154 8.29 26.74 -56.26
N ASN A 155 8.70 27.26 -55.10
CA ASN A 155 8.93 26.46 -53.90
C ASN A 155 7.63 26.09 -53.20
N GLU A 156 6.68 27.02 -53.03
CA GLU A 156 5.37 26.70 -52.45
C GLU A 156 4.54 25.78 -53.37
N LEU A 157 4.62 25.92 -54.70
CA LEU A 157 3.99 24.95 -55.62
C LEU A 157 4.58 23.55 -55.50
N LYS A 158 5.90 23.41 -55.31
CA LYS A 158 6.52 22.10 -55.02
C LYS A 158 6.04 21.52 -53.69
N GLN A 159 5.88 22.34 -52.65
CA GLN A 159 5.36 21.87 -51.36
C GLN A 159 3.88 21.47 -51.46
N ILE A 160 3.04 22.26 -52.13
CA ILE A 160 1.64 21.90 -52.42
C ILE A 160 1.56 20.61 -53.23
N GLN A 161 2.44 20.44 -54.24
CA GLN A 161 2.52 19.21 -55.02
C GLN A 161 2.90 17.98 -54.16
N ARG A 162 3.87 18.12 -53.24
CA ARG A 162 4.23 17.06 -52.27
C ARG A 162 3.04 16.68 -51.37
N VAL A 163 2.37 17.67 -50.78
CA VAL A 163 1.18 17.48 -49.91
C VAL A 163 0.01 16.79 -50.64
N LEU A 164 -0.07 16.97 -51.96
CA LEU A 164 -1.07 16.33 -52.83
C LEU A 164 -0.63 14.97 -53.41
N SER A 165 0.64 14.56 -53.27
CA SER A 165 1.16 13.32 -53.85
C SER A 165 1.69 12.30 -52.82
N SER A 166 1.71 12.63 -51.52
CA SER A 166 2.18 11.73 -50.47
C SER A 166 1.06 10.86 -49.90
N ASP A 167 0.93 9.64 -50.40
CA ASP A 167 0.21 8.54 -49.72
C ASP A 167 1.06 7.85 -48.64
N TYR A 168 2.32 8.29 -48.43
CA TYR A 168 3.23 7.78 -47.39
C TYR A 168 3.99 8.90 -46.65
N GLN A 169 4.45 8.59 -45.44
CA GLN A 169 4.52 9.55 -44.31
C GLN A 169 5.87 10.29 -44.11
N GLU A 170 6.64 10.53 -45.18
CA GLU A 170 8.06 10.97 -45.10
C GLU A 170 8.33 12.46 -45.46
N CYS A 171 7.37 13.37 -45.26
CA CYS A 171 7.51 14.79 -45.64
C CYS A 171 7.47 15.80 -44.47
N LEU A 172 7.68 15.36 -43.22
CA LEU A 172 7.71 16.25 -42.03
C LEU A 172 9.11 16.42 -41.39
N GLU A 173 10.06 15.52 -41.65
CA GLU A 173 11.42 15.62 -41.07
C GLU A 173 12.40 16.31 -42.03
N GLY A 174 12.32 15.99 -43.33
CA GLY A 174 13.24 16.47 -44.38
C GLY A 174 13.01 17.92 -44.84
N ASN A 175 13.05 18.91 -43.93
CA ASN A 175 13.17 20.32 -44.32
C ASN A 175 13.71 21.30 -43.23
N ARG A 176 14.30 20.83 -42.12
CA ARG A 176 14.82 21.70 -41.03
C ARG A 176 16.23 22.29 -41.28
N GLU A 177 16.95 21.85 -42.30
CA GLU A 177 18.36 22.24 -42.50
C GLU A 177 18.55 23.57 -43.26
N ASP A 178 17.49 24.10 -43.90
CA ASP A 178 17.49 25.37 -44.66
C ASP A 178 16.52 26.45 -44.08
N GLU A 179 16.12 26.34 -42.80
CA GLU A 179 15.36 27.40 -42.13
C GLU A 179 16.24 28.19 -41.15
N GLU A 180 16.82 29.28 -41.65
CA GLU A 180 17.47 30.29 -40.81
C GLU A 180 16.48 30.80 -39.75
N VAL A 181 16.93 30.86 -38.49
CA VAL A 181 16.12 31.34 -37.36
C VAL A 181 15.97 32.86 -37.44
N LEU A 182 14.92 33.28 -38.14
CA LEU A 182 14.54 34.68 -38.29
C LEU A 182 13.59 35.13 -37.16
N ASP A 183 13.56 36.45 -36.93
CA ASP A 183 12.82 37.06 -35.83
C ASP A 183 11.29 36.94 -35.99
N GLY A 184 10.55 37.00 -34.89
CA GLY A 184 9.14 36.56 -34.82
C GLY A 184 8.18 37.23 -35.82
N GLU A 185 8.40 38.51 -36.12
CA GLU A 185 7.59 39.26 -37.10
C GLU A 185 7.79 38.76 -38.54
N ALA A 186 9.00 38.26 -38.87
CA ALA A 186 9.31 37.74 -40.21
C ALA A 186 8.64 36.38 -40.47
N GLU A 187 8.53 35.52 -39.45
CA GLU A 187 7.74 34.28 -39.53
C GLU A 187 6.26 34.56 -39.83
N GLU A 188 5.67 35.55 -39.16
CA GLU A 188 4.24 35.86 -39.32
C GLU A 188 3.94 36.48 -40.69
N GLN A 189 4.81 37.36 -41.20
CA GLN A 189 4.71 37.86 -42.58
C GLN A 189 4.87 36.71 -43.60
N ARG A 190 5.85 35.82 -43.42
CA ARG A 190 6.07 34.64 -44.29
C ARG A 190 4.86 33.69 -44.27
N ARG A 191 4.24 33.48 -43.11
CA ARG A 191 3.01 32.69 -42.95
C ARG A 191 1.81 33.33 -43.66
N SER A 192 1.63 34.64 -43.50
CA SER A 192 0.60 35.42 -44.22
C SER A 192 0.75 35.31 -45.74
N SER A 193 1.98 35.43 -46.26
CA SER A 193 2.29 35.25 -47.68
C SER A 193 1.94 33.85 -48.20
N LYS A 194 2.21 32.79 -47.43
CA LYS A 194 1.80 31.41 -47.79
C LYS A 194 0.28 31.24 -47.83
N GLU A 195 -0.46 31.81 -46.87
CA GLU A 195 -1.92 31.73 -46.85
C GLU A 195 -2.56 32.52 -48.03
N ALA A 196 -2.01 33.68 -48.37
CA ALA A 196 -2.40 34.43 -49.56
C ALA A 196 -2.12 33.62 -50.84
N PHE A 197 -0.94 32.98 -50.94
CA PHE A 197 -0.59 32.12 -52.07
C PHE A 197 -1.49 30.89 -52.20
N LEU A 198 -1.90 30.28 -51.08
CA LEU A 198 -2.88 29.20 -51.07
C LEU A 198 -4.24 29.67 -51.62
N LYS A 199 -4.75 30.82 -51.15
CA LYS A 199 -6.02 31.39 -51.64
C LYS A 199 -5.98 31.67 -53.15
N ILE A 200 -4.86 32.17 -53.66
CA ILE A 200 -4.59 32.35 -55.09
C ILE A 200 -4.59 31.00 -55.81
N THR A 201 -3.87 30.00 -55.29
CA THR A 201 -3.78 28.65 -55.87
C THR A 201 -5.15 27.97 -55.96
N LEU A 202 -5.97 28.04 -54.91
CA LEU A 202 -7.34 27.55 -54.88
C LEU A 202 -8.22 28.24 -55.93
N GLN A 203 -8.06 29.55 -56.13
CA GLN A 203 -8.78 30.29 -57.17
C GLN A 203 -8.35 29.85 -58.58
N PHE A 204 -7.05 29.59 -58.80
CA PHE A 204 -6.56 29.06 -60.08
C PHE A 204 -7.02 27.62 -60.34
N LEU A 205 -6.96 26.72 -59.36
CA LEU A 205 -7.49 25.36 -59.48
C LEU A 205 -8.98 25.35 -59.86
N ARG A 206 -9.80 26.15 -59.16
CA ARG A 206 -11.24 26.30 -59.49
C ARG A 206 -11.45 26.90 -60.90
N ARG A 207 -10.62 27.87 -61.34
CA ARG A 207 -10.62 28.37 -62.74
C ARG A 207 -10.21 27.31 -63.77
N MET A 208 -9.30 26.40 -63.42
CA MET A 208 -8.88 25.25 -64.23
C MET A 208 -9.91 24.09 -64.23
N LYS A 209 -11.10 24.29 -63.64
CA LYS A 209 -12.15 23.28 -63.40
C LYS A 209 -11.73 22.12 -62.48
N GLN A 210 -10.60 22.24 -61.79
CA GLN A 210 -10.11 21.29 -60.78
C GLN A 210 -10.74 21.61 -59.42
N GLY A 211 -12.08 21.57 -59.36
CA GLY A 211 -12.87 21.93 -58.17
C GLY A 211 -12.61 20.99 -57.00
N GLU A 212 -12.75 19.68 -57.22
CA GLU A 212 -12.52 18.64 -56.21
C GLU A 212 -11.09 18.70 -55.63
N LEU A 213 -10.08 18.92 -56.48
CA LEU A 213 -8.68 19.08 -56.05
C LEU A 213 -8.45 20.36 -55.24
N ALA A 214 -9.16 21.45 -55.57
CA ALA A 214 -9.12 22.67 -54.76
C ALA A 214 -9.78 22.44 -53.40
N ASP A 215 -10.92 21.77 -53.36
CA ASP A 215 -11.67 21.54 -52.11
C ASP A 215 -10.92 20.53 -51.20
N TYR A 216 -10.25 19.53 -51.78
CA TYR A 216 -9.32 18.61 -51.08
C TYR A 216 -8.05 19.30 -50.57
N LEU A 217 -7.44 20.19 -51.37
CA LEU A 217 -6.29 21.00 -50.90
C LEU A 217 -6.72 21.95 -49.77
N GLN A 218 -7.91 22.53 -49.86
CA GLN A 218 -8.46 23.39 -48.83
C GLN A 218 -8.77 22.60 -47.55
N SER A 219 -9.39 21.41 -47.64
CA SER A 219 -9.69 20.58 -46.46
C SER A 219 -8.41 20.08 -45.78
N LYS A 220 -7.39 19.60 -46.51
CA LYS A 220 -6.10 19.22 -45.92
C LYS A 220 -5.39 20.39 -45.26
N HIS A 221 -5.41 21.60 -45.84
CA HIS A 221 -4.81 22.77 -45.18
C HIS A 221 -5.58 23.18 -43.91
N HIS A 222 -6.92 23.22 -43.97
CA HIS A 222 -7.77 23.49 -42.80
C HIS A 222 -7.52 22.46 -41.69
N ALA A 223 -7.43 21.18 -42.03
CA ALA A 223 -7.11 20.10 -41.09
C ALA A 223 -5.72 20.28 -40.45
N ALA A 224 -4.69 20.60 -41.23
CA ALA A 224 -3.34 20.85 -40.71
C ALA A 224 -3.23 22.10 -39.82
N VAL A 225 -4.09 23.11 -40.01
CA VAL A 225 -4.19 24.28 -39.11
C VAL A 225 -4.99 23.91 -37.85
N CYS A 226 -6.09 23.17 -38.00
CA CYS A 226 -6.91 22.70 -36.88
C CYS A 226 -6.11 21.76 -35.95
N GLN A 227 -5.37 20.81 -36.51
CA GLN A 227 -4.52 19.88 -35.77
C GLN A 227 -3.49 20.62 -34.91
N ARG A 228 -2.83 21.66 -35.45
CA ARG A 228 -1.88 22.49 -34.69
C ARG A 228 -2.56 23.28 -33.57
N LYS A 229 -3.76 23.82 -33.80
CA LYS A 229 -4.56 24.45 -32.73
C LYS A 229 -4.95 23.44 -31.64
N LEU A 230 -5.50 22.29 -32.03
CA LEU A 230 -5.94 21.23 -31.11
C LEU A 230 -4.78 20.63 -30.32
N LYS A 231 -3.63 20.35 -30.95
CA LYS A 231 -2.39 19.94 -30.24
C LYS A 231 -1.96 21.01 -29.23
N SER A 232 -2.01 22.30 -29.58
CA SER A 232 -1.72 23.39 -28.64
C SER A 232 -2.70 23.41 -27.45
N THR A 233 -4.01 23.34 -27.68
CA THR A 233 -5.03 23.29 -26.62
C THR A 233 -4.85 22.07 -25.71
N LEU A 234 -4.67 20.87 -26.27
CA LEU A 234 -4.51 19.63 -25.51
C LEU A 234 -3.17 19.58 -24.76
N LYS A 235 -2.09 20.12 -25.35
CA LYS A 235 -0.82 20.35 -24.64
C LYS A 235 -1.04 21.26 -23.45
N ASN A 236 -1.65 22.43 -23.63
CA ASN A 236 -1.96 23.34 -22.52
C ASN A 236 -2.88 22.72 -21.45
N LYS A 237 -3.81 21.82 -21.84
CA LYS A 237 -4.73 21.11 -20.93
C LYS A 237 -4.04 20.00 -20.10
N PHE A 238 -2.98 19.37 -20.62
CA PHE A 238 -2.36 18.18 -19.98
C PHE A 238 -0.86 18.28 -19.65
N GLN A 239 -0.16 19.33 -20.10
CA GLN A 239 1.27 19.56 -19.79
C GLN A 239 1.52 19.69 -18.28
N CYS A 240 0.54 20.22 -17.55
CA CYS A 240 0.61 20.49 -16.11
C CYS A 240 -0.52 19.76 -15.38
N VAL A 241 -0.19 19.07 -14.28
CA VAL A 241 -1.18 18.40 -13.42
C VAL A 241 -1.08 18.95 -12.00
N PHE A 242 -2.24 19.14 -11.37
CA PHE A 242 -2.34 19.59 -9.97
C PHE A 242 -2.30 18.38 -9.02
N GLU A 243 -1.20 18.22 -8.29
CA GLU A 243 -1.16 17.36 -7.12
C GLU A 243 -1.98 17.97 -5.96
N GLY A 244 -3.30 17.75 -5.98
CA GLY A 244 -4.23 18.24 -4.96
C GLY A 244 -4.88 19.57 -5.32
N ILE A 245 -4.77 20.58 -4.44
CA ILE A 245 -5.68 21.73 -4.41
C ILE A 245 -5.41 22.73 -5.57
N ALA A 246 -6.22 22.62 -6.62
CA ALA A 246 -6.09 23.27 -7.94
C ALA A 246 -6.37 24.80 -8.00
N LYS A 247 -5.98 25.54 -6.95
CA LYS A 247 -6.08 27.02 -6.90
C LYS A 247 -4.76 27.75 -6.62
N ALA A 248 -3.80 27.13 -5.94
CA ALA A 248 -2.54 27.78 -5.54
C ALA A 248 -1.43 26.75 -5.21
N GLY A 249 -1.02 26.00 -6.22
CA GLY A 249 0.20 25.20 -6.21
C GLY A 249 0.94 25.40 -7.53
N ASP A 250 2.27 25.38 -7.51
CA ASP A 250 3.07 25.47 -8.74
C ASP A 250 2.67 24.33 -9.69
N PRO A 251 2.30 24.62 -10.94
CA PRO A 251 1.84 23.62 -11.88
C PRO A 251 2.98 22.65 -12.20
N THR A 252 2.88 21.42 -11.71
CA THR A 252 3.93 20.41 -11.88
C THR A 252 3.78 19.78 -13.25
N GLN A 253 4.85 19.80 -14.06
CA GLN A 253 4.81 19.26 -15.41
C GLN A 253 4.63 17.74 -15.37
N LEU A 254 3.64 17.22 -16.10
CA LEU A 254 3.31 15.79 -16.12
C LEU A 254 4.55 14.95 -16.47
N ASN A 255 5.33 15.38 -17.47
CA ASN A 255 6.57 14.72 -17.89
C ASN A 255 7.66 14.60 -16.80
N GLN A 256 7.63 15.41 -15.73
CA GLN A 256 8.62 15.35 -14.64
C GLN A 256 8.25 14.31 -13.57
N ILE A 257 6.94 14.15 -13.28
CA ILE A 257 6.41 13.22 -12.28
C ILE A 257 5.96 11.87 -12.85
N TYR A 258 5.66 11.81 -14.16
CA TYR A 258 5.19 10.58 -14.79
C TYR A 258 6.24 9.47 -14.69
N THR A 259 5.78 8.32 -14.21
CA THR A 259 6.54 7.07 -14.08
C THR A 259 5.76 6.04 -14.89
N GLU A 260 6.44 5.27 -15.74
CA GLU A 260 5.77 4.33 -16.66
C GLU A 260 4.98 3.29 -15.85
N LEU A 261 3.74 2.99 -16.28
CA LEU A 261 2.86 2.03 -15.60
C LEU A 261 3.06 0.64 -16.18
N TYR A 262 3.04 -0.40 -15.34
CA TYR A 262 3.07 -1.78 -15.84
C TYR A 262 1.70 -2.18 -16.39
N ILE A 263 1.62 -2.39 -17.70
CA ILE A 263 0.42 -2.76 -18.44
C ILE A 263 0.64 -4.12 -19.11
N THR A 264 -0.33 -5.00 -18.97
CA THR A 264 -0.29 -6.37 -19.50
C THR A 264 -1.54 -6.66 -20.35
N GLU A 265 -1.46 -7.64 -21.25
CA GLU A 265 -2.64 -8.18 -21.93
C GLU A 265 -3.65 -8.73 -20.90
N GLY A 266 -4.90 -8.33 -21.00
CA GLY A 266 -5.97 -8.73 -20.09
C GLY A 266 -6.60 -10.05 -20.52
N GLY A 267 -6.38 -11.12 -19.75
CA GLY A 267 -6.94 -12.44 -20.04
C GLY A 267 -8.47 -12.48 -20.14
N THR A 268 -9.00 -13.53 -20.77
CA THR A 268 -10.44 -13.80 -20.93
C THR A 268 -11.10 -14.07 -19.58
N GLY A 269 -11.38 -13.00 -18.84
CA GLY A 269 -11.62 -13.06 -17.41
C GLY A 269 -13.06 -13.33 -17.00
N GLU A 270 -13.18 -14.09 -15.91
CA GLU A 270 -14.28 -13.93 -14.96
C GLU A 270 -14.24 -12.50 -14.38
N VAL A 271 -15.39 -11.97 -13.97
CA VAL A 271 -15.46 -10.65 -13.32
C VAL A 271 -15.03 -10.82 -11.86
N ASN A 272 -13.85 -10.30 -11.50
CA ASN A 272 -13.42 -10.30 -10.10
C ASN A 272 -14.02 -9.11 -9.35
N ASP A 273 -15.04 -9.39 -8.55
CA ASP A 273 -15.73 -8.43 -7.67
C ASP A 273 -15.03 -8.19 -6.32
N GLU A 274 -13.88 -8.81 -6.06
CA GLU A 274 -13.07 -8.59 -4.85
C GLU A 274 -12.69 -7.13 -4.63
N HIS A 275 -12.56 -6.72 -3.37
CA HIS A 275 -12.06 -5.40 -3.01
C HIS A 275 -10.65 -5.13 -3.54
N GLU A 276 -10.37 -3.88 -3.93
CA GLU A 276 -9.16 -3.49 -4.68
C GLU A 276 -7.84 -3.91 -3.99
N VAL A 277 -7.81 -3.81 -2.66
CA VAL A 277 -6.67 -4.25 -1.84
C VAL A 277 -6.46 -5.78 -1.92
N ARG A 278 -7.53 -6.58 -1.99
CA ARG A 278 -7.43 -8.04 -2.23
C ARG A 278 -6.86 -8.30 -3.62
N GLN A 279 -7.34 -7.59 -4.66
CA GLN A 279 -6.86 -7.78 -6.04
C GLN A 279 -5.35 -7.52 -6.16
N ILE A 280 -4.84 -6.48 -5.48
CA ILE A 280 -3.41 -6.15 -5.41
C ILE A 280 -2.63 -7.20 -4.62
N GLU A 281 -3.09 -7.55 -3.42
CA GLU A 281 -2.42 -8.57 -2.62
C GLU A 281 -2.37 -9.92 -3.37
N THR A 282 -3.46 -10.35 -4.01
CA THR A 282 -3.55 -11.56 -4.82
C THR A 282 -2.70 -11.49 -6.08
N SER A 283 -2.60 -10.34 -6.75
CA SER A 283 -1.71 -10.16 -7.90
C SER A 283 -0.24 -10.24 -7.49
N SER A 284 0.14 -9.67 -6.34
CA SER A 284 1.50 -9.79 -5.77
C SER A 284 1.88 -11.22 -5.32
N ARG A 285 0.92 -12.15 -5.30
CA ARG A 285 1.10 -13.57 -4.92
C ARG A 285 1.19 -14.53 -6.12
N LYS A 286 0.89 -14.09 -7.35
CA LYS A 286 0.93 -14.98 -8.52
C LYS A 286 2.39 -15.36 -8.89
N PRO A 287 2.69 -16.64 -9.17
CA PRO A 287 4.02 -17.03 -9.65
C PRO A 287 4.28 -16.39 -11.02
N TYR A 288 5.53 -16.01 -11.27
CA TYR A 288 5.94 -15.19 -12.42
C TYR A 288 5.75 -15.94 -13.75
N ARG A 289 4.57 -15.80 -14.36
CA ARG A 289 4.33 -16.08 -15.77
C ARG A 289 4.89 -14.90 -16.58
N PRO A 290 5.59 -15.13 -17.70
CA PRO A 290 5.95 -14.04 -18.60
C PRO A 290 4.68 -13.51 -19.28
N GLU A 291 4.12 -12.43 -18.74
CA GLU A 291 2.98 -11.73 -19.32
C GLU A 291 3.46 -10.68 -20.34
N THR A 292 2.80 -10.63 -21.50
CA THR A 292 3.13 -9.69 -22.58
C THR A 292 2.95 -8.27 -22.07
N THR A 293 4.06 -7.55 -21.94
CA THR A 293 4.08 -6.17 -21.42
C THR A 293 3.87 -5.20 -22.58
N ILE A 294 2.92 -4.28 -22.43
CA ILE A 294 2.49 -3.34 -23.47
C ILE A 294 2.87 -1.92 -23.04
N ARG A 295 3.54 -1.16 -23.92
CA ARG A 295 3.82 0.27 -23.66
C ARG A 295 2.65 1.12 -24.16
N HIS A 296 2.48 2.32 -23.58
CA HIS A 296 1.36 3.20 -23.97
C HIS A 296 1.48 3.71 -25.41
N GLU A 297 2.69 3.78 -25.95
CA GLU A 297 3.03 4.08 -27.36
C GLU A 297 2.71 2.94 -28.34
N ASP A 298 2.44 1.73 -27.82
CA ASP A 298 2.21 0.51 -28.61
C ASP A 298 0.75 0.01 -28.49
N ILE A 299 -0.12 0.73 -27.77
CA ILE A 299 -1.43 0.21 -27.33
C ILE A 299 -2.44 -0.08 -28.47
N PHE A 300 -2.22 0.45 -29.68
CA PHE A 300 -3.00 0.14 -30.88
C PHE A 300 -2.26 -0.74 -31.89
N LYS A 301 -1.05 -1.22 -31.56
CA LYS A 301 -0.26 -2.09 -32.45
C LYS A 301 -0.62 -3.56 -32.19
N PRO A 302 -0.68 -4.40 -33.24
CA PRO A 302 -0.93 -5.83 -33.08
C PRO A 302 0.14 -6.51 -32.21
N LEU A 303 -0.30 -7.46 -31.37
CA LEU A 303 0.60 -8.27 -30.54
C LEU A 303 1.31 -9.34 -31.39
N PRO A 304 2.55 -9.75 -31.05
CA PRO A 304 3.30 -10.75 -31.82
C PRO A 304 2.54 -12.08 -31.95
N GLY A 305 2.04 -12.37 -33.17
CA GLY A 305 1.24 -13.57 -33.46
C GLY A 305 -0.26 -13.33 -33.73
N ARG A 306 -0.72 -12.06 -33.73
CA ARG A 306 -2.00 -11.64 -34.31
C ARG A 306 -1.76 -10.60 -35.40
N ASP A 307 -2.34 -10.81 -36.59
CA ASP A 307 -2.32 -9.81 -37.67
C ASP A 307 -3.62 -8.97 -37.74
N ASP A 308 -4.59 -9.26 -36.84
CA ASP A 308 -5.88 -8.56 -36.78
C ASP A 308 -5.72 -7.08 -36.35
N PRO A 309 -6.30 -6.10 -37.08
CA PRO A 309 -6.17 -4.69 -36.73
C PRO A 309 -7.01 -4.32 -35.49
N ILE A 310 -6.35 -3.81 -34.45
CA ILE A 310 -6.99 -3.40 -33.20
C ILE A 310 -7.72 -2.07 -33.38
N ARG A 311 -9.06 -2.08 -33.32
CA ARG A 311 -9.88 -0.86 -33.32
C ARG A 311 -10.20 -0.39 -31.91
N THR A 312 -10.63 -1.30 -31.03
CA THR A 312 -11.23 -0.99 -29.73
C THR A 312 -10.44 -1.63 -28.60
N VAL A 313 -9.78 -0.79 -27.79
CA VAL A 313 -9.03 -1.20 -26.61
C VAL A 313 -9.83 -0.90 -25.35
N MET A 314 -10.01 -1.90 -24.48
CA MET A 314 -10.59 -1.70 -23.14
C MET A 314 -9.54 -1.93 -22.05
N THR A 315 -9.16 -0.86 -21.35
CA THR A 315 -8.16 -0.89 -20.27
C THR A 315 -8.84 -0.99 -18.90
N LYS A 316 -8.65 -2.12 -18.24
CA LYS A 316 -9.12 -2.40 -16.89
C LYS A 316 -8.05 -2.08 -15.84
N GLY A 317 -8.49 -1.81 -14.62
CA GLY A 317 -7.62 -1.69 -13.44
C GLY A 317 -8.37 -1.06 -12.27
N VAL A 318 -7.87 -1.24 -11.05
CA VAL A 318 -8.47 -0.69 -9.81
C VAL A 318 -8.51 0.85 -9.80
N ALA A 319 -9.18 1.47 -8.83
CA ALA A 319 -9.10 2.91 -8.60
C ALA A 319 -7.66 3.34 -8.26
N GLY A 320 -7.35 4.63 -8.46
CA GLY A 320 -6.04 5.21 -8.21
C GLY A 320 -4.89 4.72 -9.11
N ILE A 321 -5.05 3.63 -9.88
CA ILE A 321 -3.97 2.92 -10.59
C ILE A 321 -3.33 3.68 -11.76
N GLY A 322 -3.81 4.89 -12.05
CA GLY A 322 -3.25 5.78 -13.06
C GLY A 322 -3.92 5.73 -14.43
N LYS A 323 -5.08 5.08 -14.61
CA LYS A 323 -5.80 5.01 -15.90
C LYS A 323 -5.99 6.38 -16.58
N THR A 324 -6.45 7.38 -15.82
CA THR A 324 -6.59 8.78 -16.29
C THR A 324 -5.25 9.46 -16.59
N PHE A 325 -4.20 9.18 -15.79
CA PHE A 325 -2.85 9.71 -16.06
C PHE A 325 -2.24 9.09 -17.33
N LEU A 326 -2.56 7.83 -17.63
CA LEU A 326 -2.12 7.09 -18.81
C LEU A 326 -2.72 7.67 -20.09
N THR A 327 -4.04 7.93 -20.11
CA THR A 327 -4.74 8.55 -21.23
C THR A 327 -4.34 10.01 -21.44
N GLN A 328 -4.11 10.76 -20.35
CA GLN A 328 -3.53 12.11 -20.42
C GLN A 328 -2.10 12.11 -20.97
N LYS A 329 -1.24 11.18 -20.52
CA LYS A 329 0.16 11.08 -20.99
C LYS A 329 0.24 10.74 -22.47
N PHE A 330 -0.57 9.78 -22.95
CA PHE A 330 -0.68 9.47 -24.38
C PHE A 330 -1.10 10.68 -25.21
N THR A 331 -2.11 11.42 -24.74
CA THR A 331 -2.59 12.62 -25.44
C THR A 331 -1.53 13.73 -25.44
N LEU A 332 -0.78 13.89 -24.35
CA LEU A 332 0.34 14.82 -24.27
C LEU A 332 1.50 14.42 -25.20
N ASP A 333 1.89 13.15 -25.26
CA ASP A 333 2.97 12.68 -26.14
C ASP A 333 2.61 12.83 -27.63
N TRP A 334 1.33 12.66 -27.99
CA TRP A 334 0.82 12.97 -29.34
C TRP A 334 0.81 14.48 -29.63
N ALA A 335 0.48 15.32 -28.64
CA ALA A 335 0.43 16.77 -28.74
C ALA A 335 1.80 17.47 -28.62
N GLU A 336 2.82 16.76 -28.14
CA GLU A 336 4.23 17.19 -28.10
C GLU A 336 5.06 16.56 -29.24
N ASP A 337 4.42 15.93 -30.22
CA ASP A 337 5.02 15.32 -31.41
C ASP A 337 6.05 14.20 -31.11
N LYS A 338 5.90 13.51 -29.96
CA LYS A 338 6.82 12.45 -29.48
C LYS A 338 6.44 11.05 -29.94
N ALA A 339 5.14 10.76 -30.06
CA ALA A 339 4.63 9.41 -30.34
C ALA A 339 3.33 9.43 -31.15
N ASN A 340 2.96 8.28 -31.72
CA ASN A 340 1.68 8.04 -32.43
C ASN A 340 1.37 9.06 -33.55
N GLN A 341 2.36 9.42 -34.37
CA GLN A 341 2.18 10.38 -35.47
C GLN A 341 1.42 9.81 -36.69
N ASP A 342 0.98 8.54 -36.63
CA ASP A 342 -0.04 7.96 -37.50
C ASP A 342 -1.46 8.48 -37.19
N ILE A 343 -1.68 9.07 -35.99
CA ILE A 343 -2.97 9.63 -35.59
C ILE A 343 -3.05 11.11 -36.01
N GLN A 344 -4.07 11.45 -36.80
CA GLN A 344 -4.30 12.83 -37.25
C GLN A 344 -5.09 13.65 -36.23
N PHE A 345 -6.07 13.05 -35.54
CA PHE A 345 -6.85 13.71 -34.49
C PHE A 345 -7.08 12.79 -33.28
N THR A 346 -6.87 13.33 -32.07
CA THR A 346 -7.14 12.63 -30.81
C THR A 346 -8.18 13.43 -30.02
N PHE A 347 -9.32 12.82 -29.71
CA PHE A 347 -10.42 13.43 -28.95
C PHE A 347 -10.64 12.71 -27.61
N PRO A 348 -10.09 13.24 -26.50
CA PRO A 348 -10.31 12.70 -25.17
C PRO A 348 -11.61 13.24 -24.55
N PHE A 349 -12.49 12.33 -24.16
CA PHE A 349 -13.73 12.58 -23.41
C PHE A 349 -13.70 11.80 -22.10
N THR A 350 -14.24 12.37 -21.03
CA THR A 350 -14.61 11.61 -19.83
C THR A 350 -16.08 11.23 -19.87
N PHE A 351 -16.45 10.07 -19.33
CA PHE A 351 -17.87 9.76 -19.12
C PHE A 351 -18.54 10.74 -18.13
N ARG A 352 -17.77 11.40 -17.26
CA ARG A 352 -18.21 12.51 -16.40
C ARG A 352 -18.78 13.67 -17.23
N GLU A 353 -18.06 14.13 -18.23
CA GLU A 353 -18.49 15.19 -19.16
C GLU A 353 -19.71 14.73 -19.99
N LEU A 354 -19.67 13.51 -20.53
CA LEU A 354 -20.75 12.97 -21.37
C LEU A 354 -22.07 12.77 -20.61
N ASN A 355 -22.02 12.43 -19.32
CA ASN A 355 -23.20 12.35 -18.46
C ASN A 355 -24.00 13.67 -18.37
N VAL A 356 -23.34 14.84 -18.51
CA VAL A 356 -23.99 16.18 -18.50
C VAL A 356 -24.82 16.44 -19.76
N LEU A 357 -24.68 15.58 -20.78
CA LEU A 357 -25.42 15.64 -22.03
C LEU A 357 -26.59 14.63 -22.10
N LYS A 358 -26.86 13.90 -21.01
CA LYS A 358 -28.00 12.97 -20.90
C LYS A 358 -29.33 13.65 -21.27
N GLY A 359 -30.09 13.02 -22.16
CA GLY A 359 -31.38 13.55 -22.66
C GLY A 359 -31.28 14.65 -23.73
N LYS A 360 -30.08 15.17 -24.02
CA LYS A 360 -29.86 16.05 -25.18
C LYS A 360 -29.64 15.21 -26.45
N ARG A 361 -29.83 15.83 -27.62
CA ARG A 361 -29.53 15.23 -28.93
C ARG A 361 -28.36 15.95 -29.59
N PHE A 362 -27.47 15.19 -30.19
CA PHE A 362 -26.30 15.63 -30.95
C PHE A 362 -26.08 14.67 -32.12
N SER A 363 -25.52 15.15 -33.22
CA SER A 363 -24.78 14.30 -34.17
C SER A 363 -23.36 14.06 -33.65
N LEU A 364 -22.59 13.13 -34.27
CA LEU A 364 -21.19 12.92 -33.86
C LEU A 364 -20.35 14.18 -34.13
N VAL A 365 -20.62 14.85 -35.26
CA VAL A 365 -19.97 16.13 -35.61
C VAL A 365 -20.31 17.21 -34.59
N GLU A 366 -21.60 17.37 -34.24
CA GLU A 366 -22.05 18.34 -33.23
C GLU A 366 -21.44 18.07 -31.84
N LEU A 367 -21.29 16.80 -31.46
CA LEU A 367 -20.68 16.40 -30.19
C LEU A 367 -19.19 16.76 -30.13
N VAL A 368 -18.43 16.48 -31.19
CA VAL A 368 -17.01 16.89 -31.29
C VAL A 368 -16.90 18.42 -31.30
N HIS A 369 -17.72 19.11 -32.09
CA HIS A 369 -17.76 20.58 -32.17
C HIS A 369 -18.15 21.27 -30.86
N TYR A 370 -18.88 20.59 -29.97
CA TYR A 370 -19.28 21.11 -28.65
C TYR A 370 -18.12 21.14 -27.65
N PHE A 371 -17.25 20.13 -27.66
CA PHE A 371 -16.08 20.03 -26.77
C PHE A 371 -14.79 20.59 -27.37
N PHE A 372 -14.64 20.58 -28.70
CA PHE A 372 -13.44 20.98 -29.43
C PHE A 372 -13.79 22.04 -30.49
N THR A 373 -14.02 23.28 -30.06
CA THR A 373 -14.48 24.38 -30.92
C THR A 373 -13.52 24.68 -32.08
N GLU A 374 -12.24 24.32 -31.97
CA GLU A 374 -11.25 24.43 -33.05
C GLU A 374 -11.62 23.63 -34.30
N THR A 375 -12.32 22.50 -34.12
CA THR A 375 -12.81 21.66 -35.23
C THR A 375 -13.98 22.32 -35.97
N LYS A 376 -14.82 23.04 -35.22
CA LYS A 376 -15.93 23.86 -35.73
C LYS A 376 -15.42 25.09 -36.48
N ASP A 377 -14.45 25.81 -35.89
CA ASP A 377 -13.83 26.99 -36.49
C ASP A 377 -13.08 26.66 -37.79
N ALA A 378 -12.54 25.44 -37.90
CA ALA A 378 -11.91 24.93 -39.13
C ALA A 378 -12.90 24.41 -40.18
N GLY A 379 -14.17 24.19 -39.81
CA GLY A 379 -15.21 23.64 -40.69
C GLY A 379 -15.10 22.12 -40.93
N ILE A 380 -14.50 21.37 -40.01
CA ILE A 380 -14.27 19.92 -40.18
C ILE A 380 -15.55 19.16 -39.83
N CYS A 381 -16.23 18.62 -40.85
CA CYS A 381 -17.46 17.85 -40.71
C CYS A 381 -17.36 16.40 -41.22
N ARG A 382 -16.26 16.03 -41.88
CA ARG A 382 -16.02 14.68 -42.46
C ARG A 382 -14.87 14.03 -41.70
N PHE A 383 -15.18 13.26 -40.67
CA PHE A 383 -14.16 12.60 -39.85
C PHE A 383 -13.68 11.27 -40.43
N GLU A 384 -14.38 10.77 -41.45
CA GLU A 384 -14.09 9.53 -42.20
C GLU A 384 -12.78 9.62 -42.98
N GLU A 385 -12.40 10.85 -43.40
CA GLU A 385 -11.20 11.14 -44.20
C GLU A 385 -9.91 11.17 -43.37
N PHE A 386 -10.00 10.97 -42.04
CA PHE A 386 -8.88 11.12 -41.13
C PHE A 386 -8.68 9.92 -40.20
N GLN A 387 -7.44 9.65 -39.80
CA GLN A 387 -7.18 8.69 -38.72
C GLN A 387 -7.46 9.34 -37.37
N VAL A 388 -8.64 9.03 -36.81
CA VAL A 388 -9.11 9.57 -35.52
C VAL A 388 -8.95 8.54 -34.40
N VAL A 389 -8.56 8.99 -33.21
CA VAL A 389 -8.68 8.26 -31.94
C VAL A 389 -9.69 8.97 -31.02
N PHE A 390 -10.66 8.22 -30.50
CA PHE A 390 -11.50 8.64 -29.38
C PHE A 390 -11.02 7.95 -28.11
N ILE A 391 -10.82 8.72 -27.03
CA ILE A 391 -10.52 8.19 -25.71
C ILE A 391 -11.71 8.46 -24.80
N PHE A 392 -12.23 7.42 -24.13
CA PHE A 392 -13.36 7.50 -23.21
C PHE A 392 -12.94 7.04 -21.81
N ASP A 393 -12.60 8.00 -20.96
CA ASP A 393 -12.10 7.72 -19.60
C ASP A 393 -13.26 7.57 -18.59
N GLY A 394 -13.23 6.51 -17.78
CA GLY A 394 -14.15 6.29 -16.65
C GLY A 394 -15.50 5.65 -17.00
N LEU A 395 -15.54 4.58 -17.80
CA LEU A 395 -16.78 3.83 -18.12
C LEU A 395 -17.54 3.39 -16.85
N ASP A 396 -16.83 3.10 -15.77
CA ASP A 396 -17.39 2.76 -14.46
C ASP A 396 -18.18 3.89 -13.77
N GLU A 397 -18.19 5.08 -14.37
CA GLU A 397 -18.97 6.25 -13.95
C GLU A 397 -20.09 6.60 -14.96
N CYS A 398 -20.26 5.81 -16.02
CA CYS A 398 -21.25 6.05 -17.07
C CYS A 398 -22.69 5.83 -16.55
N ARG A 399 -23.55 6.83 -16.79
CA ARG A 399 -24.98 6.87 -16.41
C ARG A 399 -25.90 6.96 -17.63
N LEU A 400 -25.35 6.76 -18.83
CA LEU A 400 -26.06 6.71 -20.10
C LEU A 400 -26.50 5.25 -20.38
N PRO A 401 -27.74 5.00 -20.82
CA PRO A 401 -28.22 3.63 -21.06
C PRO A 401 -27.67 3.05 -22.37
N LEU A 402 -26.51 2.39 -22.31
CA LEU A 402 -25.85 1.78 -23.47
C LEU A 402 -26.52 0.45 -23.86
N ASP A 403 -27.64 0.49 -24.59
CA ASP A 403 -28.35 -0.72 -25.05
C ASP A 403 -27.67 -1.34 -26.30
N PHE A 404 -26.73 -2.26 -26.06
CA PHE A 404 -26.07 -3.01 -27.13
C PHE A 404 -26.98 -4.00 -27.89
N HIS A 405 -28.23 -4.22 -27.48
CA HIS A 405 -29.15 -5.15 -28.15
C HIS A 405 -30.17 -4.44 -29.05
N ASN A 406 -30.91 -3.44 -28.56
CA ASN A 406 -32.07 -2.87 -29.28
C ASN A 406 -31.84 -1.48 -29.89
N THR A 407 -30.63 -0.91 -29.76
CA THR A 407 -30.30 0.44 -30.25
C THR A 407 -30.38 0.55 -31.79
N GLU A 408 -31.01 1.62 -32.28
CA GLU A 408 -31.10 2.01 -33.69
C GLU A 408 -29.70 2.07 -34.35
N ILE A 409 -29.53 1.41 -35.50
CA ILE A 409 -28.28 1.42 -36.26
C ILE A 409 -28.07 2.80 -36.89
N LEU A 410 -26.98 3.47 -36.52
CA LEU A 410 -26.59 4.79 -37.01
C LEU A 410 -25.25 4.71 -37.75
N THR A 411 -25.24 5.06 -39.03
CA THR A 411 -24.04 5.09 -39.89
C THR A 411 -23.67 6.51 -40.34
N ASP A 412 -24.58 7.47 -40.23
CA ASP A 412 -24.41 8.87 -40.64
C ASP A 412 -23.99 9.73 -39.44
N VAL A 413 -22.78 10.31 -39.51
CA VAL A 413 -22.20 11.17 -38.46
C VAL A 413 -22.91 12.51 -38.28
N THR A 414 -23.76 12.91 -39.23
CA THR A 414 -24.52 14.17 -39.21
C THR A 414 -25.92 14.03 -38.62
N LYS A 415 -26.45 12.79 -38.52
CA LYS A 415 -27.80 12.53 -37.98
C LYS A 415 -27.83 12.68 -36.45
N SER A 416 -28.62 13.65 -35.96
CA SER A 416 -28.68 14.01 -34.54
C SER A 416 -29.53 13.03 -33.70
N THR A 417 -28.94 12.42 -32.67
CA THR A 417 -29.55 11.42 -31.78
C THR A 417 -29.05 11.54 -30.33
N SER A 418 -29.55 10.72 -29.41
CA SER A 418 -29.12 10.73 -28.01
C SER A 418 -27.67 10.24 -27.85
N VAL A 419 -26.97 10.74 -26.83
CA VAL A 419 -25.53 10.46 -26.63
C VAL A 419 -25.27 8.98 -26.32
N ASP A 420 -26.18 8.31 -25.60
CA ASP A 420 -26.23 6.85 -25.45
C ASP A 420 -26.25 6.09 -26.79
N VAL A 421 -27.13 6.48 -27.72
CA VAL A 421 -27.23 5.87 -29.07
C VAL A 421 -26.00 6.16 -29.92
N LEU A 422 -25.43 7.38 -29.84
CA LEU A 422 -24.16 7.73 -30.52
C LEU A 422 -23.02 6.81 -30.04
N LEU A 423 -22.78 6.76 -28.72
CA LEU A 423 -21.69 5.99 -28.13
C LEU A 423 -21.85 4.49 -28.39
N THR A 424 -23.08 3.96 -28.31
CA THR A 424 -23.36 2.55 -28.59
C THR A 424 -23.05 2.18 -30.04
N ASN A 425 -23.40 3.04 -31.02
CA ASN A 425 -23.07 2.80 -32.43
C ASN A 425 -21.58 3.00 -32.75
N LEU A 426 -20.92 3.96 -32.10
CA LEU A 426 -19.48 4.18 -32.24
C LEU A 426 -18.69 2.97 -31.71
N ILE A 427 -19.03 2.48 -30.51
CA ILE A 427 -18.42 1.29 -29.90
C ILE A 427 -18.65 0.05 -30.77
N LYS A 428 -19.87 -0.17 -31.27
CA LYS A 428 -20.18 -1.27 -32.22
C LYS A 428 -19.45 -1.19 -33.56
N GLY A 429 -18.87 -0.04 -33.93
CA GLY A 429 -18.29 0.18 -35.25
C GLY A 429 -19.30 0.47 -36.37
N ASN A 430 -20.58 0.65 -36.05
CA ASN A 430 -21.60 1.10 -37.01
C ASN A 430 -21.33 2.55 -37.46
N LEU A 431 -20.91 3.39 -36.51
CA LEU A 431 -20.64 4.80 -36.71
C LEU A 431 -19.13 5.03 -36.73
N LEU A 432 -18.64 5.71 -37.76
CA LEU A 432 -17.23 6.00 -38.02
C LEU A 432 -16.31 4.76 -37.82
N PRO A 433 -16.37 3.76 -38.73
CA PRO A 433 -15.67 2.49 -38.56
C PRO A 433 -14.14 2.63 -38.50
N SER A 434 -13.57 3.60 -39.21
CA SER A 434 -12.12 3.89 -39.27
C SER A 434 -11.54 4.50 -37.99
N ALA A 435 -12.37 4.99 -37.08
CA ALA A 435 -11.90 5.54 -35.81
C ALA A 435 -11.50 4.43 -34.82
N ARG A 436 -10.31 4.58 -34.23
CA ARG A 436 -9.83 3.75 -33.13
C ARG A 436 -10.41 4.29 -31.80
N LEU A 437 -10.70 3.39 -30.86
CA LEU A 437 -11.33 3.69 -29.59
C LEU A 437 -10.49 3.15 -28.43
N TRP A 438 -10.31 3.96 -27.38
CA TRP A 438 -9.70 3.52 -26.11
C TRP A 438 -10.63 3.85 -24.95
N ILE A 439 -11.06 2.83 -24.21
CA ILE A 439 -12.03 2.94 -23.11
C ILE A 439 -11.36 2.49 -21.82
N THR A 440 -11.45 3.28 -20.74
CA THR A 440 -10.94 2.88 -19.42
C THR A 440 -12.08 2.51 -18.47
N THR A 441 -11.88 1.48 -17.62
CA THR A 441 -12.90 1.02 -16.65
C THR A 441 -12.29 0.36 -15.41
N ARG A 442 -13.11 0.13 -14.37
CA ARG A 442 -12.79 -0.77 -13.25
C ARG A 442 -13.26 -2.21 -13.56
N PRO A 443 -12.59 -3.27 -13.04
CA PRO A 443 -12.87 -4.66 -13.42
C PRO A 443 -14.34 -5.10 -13.28
N ALA A 444 -15.04 -4.63 -12.25
CA ALA A 444 -16.46 -4.94 -11.98
C ALA A 444 -17.46 -4.19 -12.88
N ALA A 445 -17.02 -3.25 -13.72
CA ALA A 445 -17.88 -2.35 -14.50
C ALA A 445 -17.80 -2.59 -16.01
N ASN A 446 -17.95 -3.86 -16.42
CA ASN A 446 -17.96 -4.25 -17.84
C ASN A 446 -19.38 -4.15 -18.41
N GLN A 447 -19.82 -2.94 -18.78
CA GLN A 447 -21.11 -2.72 -19.46
C GLN A 447 -21.08 -3.06 -20.97
N ILE A 448 -19.89 -3.26 -21.54
CA ILE A 448 -19.69 -3.48 -22.98
C ILE A 448 -19.55 -4.98 -23.26
N PRO A 449 -20.28 -5.55 -24.25
CA PRO A 449 -20.14 -6.95 -24.63
C PRO A 449 -18.71 -7.29 -25.14
N PRO A 450 -18.17 -8.49 -24.85
CA PRO A 450 -16.84 -8.89 -25.31
C PRO A 450 -16.65 -8.81 -26.84
N GLY A 451 -17.69 -9.08 -27.62
CA GLY A 451 -17.67 -8.99 -29.09
C GLY A 451 -17.59 -7.56 -29.66
N CYS A 452 -17.52 -6.53 -28.80
CA CYS A 452 -17.30 -5.14 -29.20
C CYS A 452 -15.88 -4.64 -28.84
N VAL A 453 -14.96 -5.52 -28.42
CA VAL A 453 -13.62 -5.16 -27.91
C VAL A 453 -12.57 -6.11 -28.46
N ASP A 454 -11.61 -5.59 -29.22
CA ASP A 454 -10.61 -6.40 -29.94
C ASP A 454 -9.42 -6.78 -29.04
N MET A 455 -9.07 -5.88 -28.11
CA MET A 455 -8.04 -6.10 -27.08
C MET A 455 -8.50 -5.58 -25.71
N VAL A 456 -8.33 -6.42 -24.68
CA VAL A 456 -8.42 -6.01 -23.28
C VAL A 456 -7.00 -5.84 -22.73
N THR A 457 -6.75 -4.78 -21.98
CA THR A 457 -5.48 -4.56 -21.26
C THR A 457 -5.75 -4.37 -19.77
N GLU A 458 -4.78 -4.73 -18.92
CA GLU A 458 -4.86 -4.54 -17.47
C GLU A 458 -3.69 -3.66 -16.99
N VAL A 459 -3.99 -2.55 -16.32
CA VAL A 459 -2.98 -1.73 -15.62
C VAL A 459 -2.76 -2.33 -14.25
N ARG A 460 -1.57 -2.92 -14.04
CA ARG A 460 -1.20 -3.53 -12.76
C ARG A 460 -0.78 -2.50 -11.72
N GLY A 461 -0.07 -1.45 -12.13
CA GLY A 461 0.46 -0.39 -11.25
C GLY A 461 1.98 -0.25 -11.36
N PHE A 462 2.65 0.09 -10.25
CA PHE A 462 4.11 0.20 -10.19
C PHE A 462 4.78 -1.10 -9.71
N THR A 463 5.69 -1.63 -10.53
CA THR A 463 6.70 -2.62 -10.11
C THR A 463 7.69 -2.00 -9.11
N ASP A 464 8.43 -2.82 -8.37
CA ASP A 464 9.36 -2.33 -7.34
C ASP A 464 10.42 -1.32 -7.85
N PRO A 465 10.99 -1.45 -9.07
CA PRO A 465 11.82 -0.40 -9.68
C PRO A 465 11.06 0.91 -9.94
N GLN A 466 9.83 0.84 -10.47
CA GLN A 466 8.99 2.02 -10.73
C GLN A 466 8.59 2.73 -9.44
N LYS A 467 8.41 2.00 -8.32
CA LYS A 467 8.22 2.63 -6.99
C LYS A 467 9.41 3.50 -6.62
N GLU A 468 10.63 3.00 -6.77
CA GLU A 468 11.84 3.80 -6.51
C GLU A 468 11.97 5.00 -7.44
N GLU A 469 11.69 4.80 -8.73
CA GLU A 469 11.72 5.85 -9.76
C GLU A 469 10.78 7.00 -9.40
N TYR A 470 9.54 6.70 -9.00
CA TYR A 470 8.56 7.68 -8.57
C TYR A 470 9.08 8.54 -7.40
N PHE A 471 9.56 7.93 -6.31
CA PHE A 471 10.06 8.70 -5.16
C PHE A 471 11.35 9.47 -5.47
N LYS A 472 12.21 8.97 -6.36
CA LYS A 472 13.42 9.67 -6.84
C LYS A 472 13.09 10.87 -7.74
N LYS A 473 12.07 10.76 -8.60
CA LYS A 473 11.54 11.87 -9.41
C LYS A 473 10.85 12.93 -8.54
N ARG A 474 10.10 12.50 -7.52
CA ARG A 474 9.19 13.36 -6.74
C ARG A 474 9.89 14.20 -5.66
N SER A 475 10.98 13.72 -5.06
CA SER A 475 11.71 14.45 -4.01
C SER A 475 13.03 15.03 -4.53
N ARG A 476 13.19 16.37 -4.46
CA ARG A 476 14.39 17.09 -4.95
C ARG A 476 15.71 16.82 -4.18
N ASP A 477 15.64 16.13 -3.04
CA ASP A 477 16.79 15.71 -2.25
C ASP A 477 16.89 14.18 -2.27
N GLU A 478 17.95 13.68 -2.91
CA GLU A 478 18.23 12.25 -3.05
C GLU A 478 18.34 11.53 -1.68
N LYS A 479 18.79 12.22 -0.63
CA LYS A 479 18.90 11.65 0.72
C LYS A 479 17.52 11.49 1.38
N GLN A 480 16.57 12.38 1.06
CA GLN A 480 15.18 12.23 1.47
C GLN A 480 14.50 11.12 0.66
N ALA A 481 14.67 11.08 -0.66
CA ALA A 481 14.14 10.01 -1.52
C ALA A 481 14.63 8.62 -1.05
N ASN A 482 15.93 8.45 -0.83
CA ASN A 482 16.51 7.19 -0.35
C ASN A 482 16.06 6.83 1.09
N ARG A 483 15.82 7.81 1.97
CA ARG A 483 15.24 7.56 3.31
C ARG A 483 13.77 7.14 3.24
N ILE A 484 12.98 7.73 2.33
CA ILE A 484 11.59 7.35 2.06
C ILE A 484 11.53 5.93 1.50
N ILE A 485 12.31 5.63 0.47
CA ILE A 485 12.39 4.29 -0.16
C ILE A 485 12.79 3.23 0.88
N SER A 486 13.80 3.52 1.71
CA SER A 486 14.23 2.63 2.79
C SER A 486 13.10 2.35 3.79
N HIS A 487 12.41 3.40 4.26
CA HIS A 487 11.28 3.26 5.19
C HIS A 487 10.12 2.44 4.61
N ILE A 488 9.75 2.68 3.34
CA ILE A 488 8.72 1.91 2.64
C ILE A 488 9.14 0.45 2.51
N LYS A 489 10.40 0.16 2.18
CA LYS A 489 10.94 -1.21 2.13
C LYS A 489 11.01 -1.90 3.51
N THR A 490 11.07 -1.15 4.61
CA THR A 490 10.95 -1.71 5.98
C THR A 490 9.52 -1.91 6.47
N SER A 491 8.50 -1.56 5.68
CA SER A 491 7.10 -1.79 6.01
C SER A 491 6.35 -2.35 4.81
N ARG A 492 6.28 -3.69 4.72
CA ARG A 492 5.52 -4.46 3.71
C ARG A 492 4.13 -3.90 3.41
N SER A 493 3.46 -3.37 4.43
CA SER A 493 2.13 -2.76 4.25
C SER A 493 2.19 -1.50 3.39
N LEU A 494 3.17 -0.63 3.58
CA LEU A 494 3.40 0.52 2.71
C LEU A 494 3.93 0.07 1.35
N HIS A 495 4.84 -0.91 1.31
CA HIS A 495 5.43 -1.42 0.07
C HIS A 495 4.41 -2.08 -0.89
N ILE A 496 3.43 -2.82 -0.36
CA ILE A 496 2.32 -3.40 -1.13
C ILE A 496 1.37 -2.29 -1.60
N MET A 497 0.99 -1.37 -0.72
CA MET A 497 0.06 -0.29 -1.10
C MET A 497 0.69 0.63 -2.14
N CYS A 498 1.99 0.91 -2.09
CA CYS A 498 2.73 1.63 -3.14
C CYS A 498 2.79 0.91 -4.50
N HIS A 499 2.07 -0.20 -4.71
CA HIS A 499 1.74 -0.69 -6.05
C HIS A 499 0.76 0.25 -6.78
N ILE A 500 -0.17 0.91 -6.07
CA ILE A 500 -1.01 1.97 -6.66
C ILE A 500 -0.29 3.34 -6.57
N PRO A 501 -0.13 4.08 -7.69
CA PRO A 501 0.44 5.44 -7.68
C PRO A 501 -0.22 6.41 -6.70
N VAL A 502 -1.54 6.32 -6.45
CA VAL A 502 -2.23 7.19 -5.47
C VAL A 502 -1.69 7.01 -4.04
N PHE A 503 -1.31 5.79 -3.65
CA PHE A 503 -0.68 5.55 -2.34
C PHE A 503 0.75 6.04 -2.32
N CYS A 504 1.48 6.02 -3.44
CA CYS A 504 2.80 6.66 -3.53
C CYS A 504 2.69 8.17 -3.32
N TRP A 505 1.69 8.83 -3.92
CA TRP A 505 1.43 10.26 -3.73
C TRP A 505 1.04 10.62 -2.28
N ILE A 506 0.11 9.88 -1.67
CA ILE A 506 -0.22 10.01 -0.24
C ILE A 506 1.04 9.82 0.62
N THR A 507 1.85 8.80 0.31
CA THR A 507 3.03 8.43 1.09
C THR A 507 4.16 9.47 0.97
N ALA A 508 4.41 9.99 -0.24
CA ALA A 508 5.34 11.09 -0.46
C ALA A 508 4.88 12.34 0.31
N THR A 509 3.61 12.72 0.18
CA THR A 509 3.04 13.91 0.83
C THR A 509 3.20 13.87 2.35
N VAL A 510 2.92 12.72 2.99
CA VAL A 510 3.08 12.55 4.44
C VAL A 510 4.54 12.52 4.86
N LEU A 511 5.37 11.70 4.20
CA LEU A 511 6.77 11.52 4.63
C LEU A 511 7.60 12.78 4.37
N GLU A 512 7.34 13.54 3.30
CA GLU A 512 8.00 14.83 3.06
C GLU A 512 7.68 15.88 4.14
N ASP A 513 6.44 15.93 4.67
CA ASP A 513 6.10 16.83 5.79
C ASP A 513 6.78 16.41 7.09
N VAL A 514 6.66 15.13 7.46
CA VAL A 514 7.24 14.58 8.70
C VAL A 514 8.78 14.70 8.70
N LEU A 515 9.43 14.52 7.54
CA LEU A 515 10.88 14.69 7.39
C LEU A 515 11.31 16.16 7.51
N LYS A 516 10.53 17.13 7.02
CA LYS A 516 10.81 18.57 7.17
C LYS A 516 10.72 19.00 8.64
N MET A 517 9.67 18.59 9.35
CA MET A 517 9.45 19.00 10.74
C MET A 517 10.43 18.32 11.72
N THR A 518 10.85 17.09 11.45
CA THR A 518 11.42 16.23 12.49
C THR A 518 12.87 15.81 12.21
N LYS A 519 13.82 16.69 12.56
CA LYS A 519 15.29 16.49 12.44
C LYS A 519 15.84 15.17 13.03
N LYS A 520 15.07 14.46 13.86
CA LYS A 520 15.42 13.16 14.45
C LYS A 520 14.23 12.20 14.61
N GLY A 521 13.11 12.46 13.93
CA GLY A 521 11.84 11.76 14.15
C GLY A 521 11.79 10.32 13.64
N GLU A 522 10.96 9.51 14.31
CA GLU A 522 10.44 8.27 13.74
C GLU A 522 9.50 8.60 12.56
N LEU A 523 9.41 7.68 11.59
CA LEU A 523 8.47 7.78 10.47
C LEU A 523 7.29 6.82 10.71
N PRO A 524 6.07 7.14 10.23
CA PRO A 524 4.88 6.35 10.53
C PRO A 524 5.02 4.88 10.12
N LYS A 525 4.78 3.97 11.06
CA LYS A 525 5.05 2.53 10.92
C LYS A 525 3.83 1.78 10.38
N THR A 526 2.63 2.26 10.68
CA THR A 526 1.36 1.61 10.27
C THR A 526 0.60 2.41 9.21
N LEU A 527 -0.29 1.74 8.46
CA LEU A 527 -1.13 2.40 7.45
C LEU A 527 -2.12 3.38 8.12
N THR A 528 -2.69 3.03 9.27
CA THR A 528 -3.60 3.91 10.01
C THR A 528 -2.89 5.18 10.48
N GLU A 529 -1.65 5.05 10.94
CA GLU A 529 -0.80 6.19 11.34
C GLU A 529 -0.48 7.10 10.13
N MET A 530 -0.11 6.52 8.98
CA MET A 530 0.05 7.27 7.72
C MET A 530 -1.22 8.04 7.33
N TYR A 531 -2.40 7.44 7.52
CA TYR A 531 -3.69 8.06 7.21
C TYR A 531 -4.11 9.16 8.20
N ILE A 532 -3.81 9.00 9.50
CA ILE A 532 -3.97 10.08 10.48
C ILE A 532 -3.06 11.25 10.13
N GLN A 533 -1.78 10.99 9.83
CA GLN A 533 -0.83 12.03 9.44
C GLN A 533 -1.22 12.68 8.11
N PHE A 534 -1.79 11.94 7.14
CA PHE A 534 -2.32 12.51 5.91
C PHE A 534 -3.40 13.56 6.18
N LEU A 535 -4.37 13.28 7.06
CA LEU A 535 -5.34 14.32 7.47
C LEU A 535 -4.65 15.50 8.13
N VAL A 536 -3.73 15.28 9.06
CA VAL A 536 -2.98 16.38 9.73
C VAL A 536 -2.27 17.28 8.71
N VAL A 537 -1.60 16.71 7.70
CA VAL A 537 -0.96 17.47 6.62
C VAL A 537 -1.99 18.25 5.79
N GLN A 538 -3.11 17.62 5.40
CA GLN A 538 -4.16 18.32 4.66
C GLN A 538 -4.76 19.48 5.47
N PHE A 539 -5.00 19.33 6.77
CA PHE A 539 -5.54 20.40 7.61
C PHE A 539 -4.54 21.56 7.80
N LYS A 540 -3.25 21.29 8.08
CA LYS A 540 -2.20 22.33 8.09
C LYS A 540 -2.21 23.15 6.80
N LEU A 541 -2.21 22.47 5.65
CA LEU A 541 -2.16 23.09 4.32
C LEU A 541 -3.41 23.92 3.99
N ASN A 542 -4.54 23.71 4.68
CA ASN A 542 -5.75 24.50 4.50
C ASN A 542 -5.78 25.72 5.43
N ASN A 543 -5.46 25.54 6.71
CA ASN A 543 -5.45 26.62 7.71
C ASN A 543 -4.50 27.77 7.29
N VAL A 544 -3.31 27.43 6.76
CA VAL A 544 -2.32 28.40 6.24
C VAL A 544 -2.80 29.11 4.96
N LYS A 545 -3.70 28.50 4.17
CA LYS A 545 -4.17 29.05 2.88
C LYS A 545 -5.43 29.90 2.97
N TYR A 546 -6.31 29.63 3.94
CA TYR A 546 -7.64 30.25 3.99
C TYR A 546 -7.91 31.02 5.30
N ASP A 547 -7.39 30.55 6.43
CA ASP A 547 -7.73 31.12 7.75
C ASP A 547 -6.69 32.14 8.24
N GLY A 548 -5.59 32.34 7.50
CA GLY A 548 -4.49 33.24 7.85
C GLY A 548 -3.64 32.75 9.03
N GLY A 549 -3.81 31.50 9.45
CA GLY A 549 -3.09 30.90 10.57
C GLY A 549 -1.61 30.63 10.28
N THR A 550 -0.85 30.41 11.35
CA THR A 550 0.58 30.08 11.30
C THR A 550 0.80 28.57 11.40
N GLU A 551 1.97 28.08 10.96
CA GLU A 551 2.35 26.65 11.12
C GLU A 551 2.49 26.20 12.59
N LEU A 552 2.37 27.13 13.56
CA LEU A 552 2.44 26.88 15.00
C LEU A 552 1.06 26.63 15.63
N ASP A 553 -0.03 26.85 14.90
CA ASP A 553 -1.39 26.74 15.45
C ASP A 553 -1.81 25.27 15.71
N PRO A 554 -2.73 25.02 16.68
CA PRO A 554 -3.18 23.66 17.00
C PRO A 554 -3.85 22.98 15.79
N HIS A 555 -3.22 21.92 15.28
CA HIS A 555 -3.68 21.16 14.11
C HIS A 555 -5.10 20.57 14.21
N TRP A 556 -5.68 20.49 15.42
CA TRP A 556 -7.08 20.17 15.66
C TRP A 556 -7.81 21.37 16.30
N ASN A 557 -8.22 22.35 15.50
CA ASN A 557 -9.09 23.45 15.95
C ASN A 557 -10.59 23.03 15.94
N PRO A 558 -11.51 23.78 16.58
CA PRO A 558 -12.92 23.39 16.70
C PRO A 558 -13.66 23.22 15.37
N GLU A 559 -13.31 24.03 14.36
CA GLU A 559 -13.94 24.03 13.04
C GLU A 559 -13.46 22.83 12.21
N SER A 560 -12.15 22.56 12.22
CA SER A 560 -11.55 21.34 11.66
C SER A 560 -12.17 20.09 12.27
N ARG A 561 -12.37 20.06 13.60
CA ARG A 561 -13.05 18.95 14.28
C ARG A 561 -14.48 18.78 13.75
N LYS A 562 -15.26 19.85 13.60
CA LYS A 562 -16.62 19.80 13.03
C LYS A 562 -16.62 19.23 11.60
N VAL A 563 -15.71 19.72 10.75
CA VAL A 563 -15.57 19.26 9.36
C VAL A 563 -15.20 17.78 9.28
N ILE A 564 -14.26 17.30 10.09
CA ILE A 564 -13.85 15.88 10.12
C ILE A 564 -15.02 14.98 10.54
N MET A 565 -15.82 15.39 11.52
CA MET A 565 -17.00 14.62 11.95
C MET A 565 -18.04 14.51 10.82
N SER A 566 -18.33 15.61 10.11
CA SER A 566 -19.27 15.60 8.97
C SER A 566 -18.75 14.87 7.74
N LEU A 567 -17.46 15.01 7.38
CA LEU A 567 -16.83 14.24 6.31
C LEU A 567 -16.79 12.75 6.63
N GLY A 568 -16.55 12.40 7.89
CA GLY A 568 -16.58 11.03 8.38
C GLY A 568 -17.99 10.41 8.37
N LYS A 569 -19.02 11.19 8.73
CA LYS A 569 -20.43 10.81 8.59
C LYS A 569 -20.74 10.49 7.12
N LEU A 570 -20.45 11.42 6.22
CA LEU A 570 -20.68 11.27 4.78
C LEU A 570 -19.94 10.05 4.22
N ALA A 571 -18.67 9.85 4.61
CA ALA A 571 -17.89 8.70 4.20
C ALA A 571 -18.52 7.37 4.64
N PHE A 572 -19.02 7.28 5.87
CA PHE A 572 -19.67 6.10 6.43
C PHE A 572 -21.00 5.78 5.74
N GLU A 573 -21.89 6.78 5.62
CA GLU A 573 -23.21 6.59 5.01
C GLU A 573 -23.11 6.23 3.52
N GLN A 574 -22.21 6.86 2.77
CA GLN A 574 -22.01 6.52 1.36
C GLN A 574 -21.29 5.17 1.20
N LEU A 575 -20.39 4.79 2.11
CA LEU A 575 -19.77 3.45 2.11
C LEU A 575 -20.81 2.34 2.35
N GLN A 576 -21.76 2.55 3.28
CA GLN A 576 -22.89 1.63 3.49
C GLN A 576 -23.83 1.54 2.27
N LYS A 577 -24.05 2.67 1.57
CA LYS A 577 -24.82 2.71 0.31
C LYS A 577 -24.07 2.10 -0.89
N GLY A 578 -22.77 1.80 -0.77
CA GLY A 578 -21.90 1.38 -1.89
C GLY A 578 -21.54 2.51 -2.86
N ASN A 579 -21.78 3.77 -2.47
CA ASN A 579 -21.60 4.95 -3.29
C ASN A 579 -20.17 5.52 -3.20
N LEU A 580 -19.59 5.81 -4.37
CA LEU A 580 -18.30 6.49 -4.53
C LEU A 580 -18.43 7.95 -4.97
N ILE A 581 -19.63 8.34 -5.41
CA ILE A 581 -19.95 9.64 -6.01
C ILE A 581 -21.26 10.12 -5.36
N PHE A 582 -21.26 11.36 -4.85
CA PHE A 582 -22.35 11.94 -4.06
C PHE A 582 -22.57 13.42 -4.39
N TYR A 583 -23.73 13.96 -4.04
CA TYR A 583 -24.25 15.24 -4.53
C TYR A 583 -24.35 16.31 -3.43
N GLU A 584 -24.64 17.55 -3.84
CA GLU A 584 -24.94 18.69 -2.94
C GLU A 584 -26.03 18.38 -1.88
N SER A 585 -26.97 17.47 -2.18
CA SER A 585 -27.94 16.94 -1.21
C SER A 585 -27.32 16.07 -0.11
N ASP A 586 -26.41 15.15 -0.46
CA ASP A 586 -25.72 14.29 0.53
C ASP A 586 -24.82 15.12 1.45
N LEU A 587 -24.14 16.15 0.90
CA LEU A 587 -23.33 17.06 1.70
C LEU A 587 -24.16 17.85 2.73
N THR A 588 -25.33 18.34 2.32
CA THR A 588 -26.22 19.11 3.19
C THR A 588 -26.90 18.23 4.24
N GLU A 589 -27.26 16.98 3.92
CA GLU A 589 -27.69 15.95 4.88
C GLU A 589 -26.60 15.61 5.92
N CYS A 590 -25.32 15.72 5.56
CA CYS A 590 -24.19 15.58 6.49
C CYS A 590 -23.77 16.90 7.18
N GLY A 591 -24.48 18.01 6.94
CA GLY A 591 -24.22 19.31 7.59
C GLY A 591 -22.97 20.04 7.08
N ILE A 592 -22.53 19.75 5.86
CA ILE A 592 -21.36 20.37 5.22
C ILE A 592 -21.82 21.57 4.37
N ASP A 593 -21.26 22.76 4.62
CA ASP A 593 -21.41 23.90 3.70
C ASP A 593 -20.60 23.64 2.42
N ILE A 594 -21.25 23.81 1.27
CA ILE A 594 -20.68 23.72 -0.07
C ILE A 594 -19.44 24.61 -0.26
N ARG A 595 -19.38 25.76 0.43
CA ARG A 595 -18.19 26.65 0.42
C ARG A 595 -17.01 26.00 1.15
N ALA A 596 -17.25 25.40 2.32
CA ALA A 596 -16.25 24.60 3.03
C ALA A 596 -15.87 23.33 2.25
N ALA A 597 -16.83 22.70 1.56
CA ALA A 597 -16.60 21.61 0.61
C ALA A 597 -15.86 22.03 -0.68
N SER A 598 -15.48 23.30 -0.81
CA SER A 598 -14.58 23.79 -1.86
C SER A 598 -13.14 24.01 -1.35
N VAL A 599 -12.89 23.88 -0.04
CA VAL A 599 -11.60 24.19 0.62
C VAL A 599 -10.70 22.96 0.75
N TYR A 600 -11.18 21.88 1.38
CA TYR A 600 -10.36 20.69 1.71
C TYR A 600 -10.10 19.75 0.52
N SER A 601 -9.79 20.28 -0.66
CA SER A 601 -9.77 19.51 -1.92
C SER A 601 -8.55 18.58 -2.12
N GLY A 602 -7.87 18.23 -1.03
CA GLY A 602 -6.90 17.13 -0.95
C GLY A 602 -7.43 15.90 -0.20
N VAL A 603 -8.65 15.96 0.34
CA VAL A 603 -9.37 14.83 0.97
C VAL A 603 -10.54 14.38 0.09
N PHE A 604 -11.31 15.34 -0.43
CA PHE A 604 -12.29 15.15 -1.49
C PHE A 604 -11.86 15.86 -2.79
N THR A 605 -12.49 15.54 -3.91
CA THR A 605 -12.46 16.38 -5.11
C THR A 605 -13.87 16.79 -5.49
N MET A 606 -14.10 18.10 -5.63
CA MET A 606 -15.28 18.65 -6.29
C MET A 606 -15.07 18.46 -7.80
N ILE A 607 -15.92 17.66 -8.43
CA ILE A 607 -15.67 17.15 -9.80
C ILE A 607 -15.95 18.24 -10.85
N PHE A 608 -16.88 19.15 -10.58
CA PHE A 608 -17.24 20.22 -11.51
C PHE A 608 -16.50 21.54 -11.19
N ARG A 609 -15.69 21.97 -12.15
CA ARG A 609 -15.30 23.38 -12.34
C ARG A 609 -16.01 23.89 -13.59
N GLU A 610 -16.31 25.19 -13.64
CA GLU A 610 -17.18 25.78 -14.66
C GLU A 610 -16.53 25.81 -16.05
N GLU A 611 -17.10 25.07 -17.01
CA GLU A 611 -16.90 25.33 -18.44
C GLU A 611 -18.23 25.16 -19.20
N ARG A 612 -18.99 26.27 -19.28
CA ARG A 612 -20.10 26.55 -20.22
C ARG A 612 -21.31 25.58 -20.21
N GLY A 613 -22.08 25.56 -19.11
CA GLY A 613 -23.40 24.90 -19.05
C GLY A 613 -24.39 25.54 -18.06
N LEU A 614 -25.68 25.59 -18.41
CA LEU A 614 -26.75 26.29 -17.66
C LEU A 614 -27.46 25.47 -16.56
N TYR A 615 -26.97 24.27 -16.24
CA TYR A 615 -27.43 23.48 -15.10
C TYR A 615 -26.21 23.02 -14.30
N GLN A 616 -26.17 23.33 -13.00
CA GLN A 616 -25.03 23.11 -12.12
C GLN A 616 -25.44 22.31 -10.87
N GLU A 617 -25.52 20.98 -10.98
CA GLU A 617 -25.47 20.12 -9.78
C GLU A 617 -24.01 19.82 -9.45
N LYS A 618 -23.56 20.22 -8.25
CA LYS A 618 -22.19 19.91 -7.80
C LYS A 618 -22.14 18.47 -7.31
N VAL A 619 -21.13 17.76 -7.81
CA VAL A 619 -20.89 16.34 -7.54
C VAL A 619 -19.47 16.18 -7.02
N PHE A 620 -19.33 15.30 -6.03
CA PHE A 620 -18.15 15.15 -5.20
C PHE A 620 -17.78 13.66 -5.07
N CYS A 621 -16.50 13.39 -4.85
CA CYS A 621 -15.99 12.08 -4.47
C CYS A 621 -14.78 12.24 -3.52
N PHE A 622 -14.41 11.17 -2.80
CA PHE A 622 -13.13 11.13 -2.09
C PHE A 622 -11.98 10.86 -3.07
N VAL A 623 -10.76 11.34 -2.75
CA VAL A 623 -9.57 11.14 -3.62
C VAL A 623 -9.28 9.66 -3.89
N HIS A 624 -9.64 8.77 -2.95
CA HIS A 624 -9.61 7.33 -3.13
C HIS A 624 -10.63 6.64 -2.21
N LEU A 625 -11.12 5.44 -2.57
CA LEU A 625 -12.01 4.63 -1.72
C LEU A 625 -11.41 4.40 -0.33
N THR A 626 -10.11 4.17 -0.24
CA THR A 626 -9.42 3.98 1.05
C THR A 626 -9.38 5.22 1.95
N VAL A 627 -9.58 6.44 1.38
CA VAL A 627 -9.79 7.67 2.18
C VAL A 627 -11.21 7.67 2.75
N GLN A 628 -12.20 7.22 1.99
CA GLN A 628 -13.58 7.01 2.44
C GLN A 628 -13.66 5.94 3.54
N GLU A 629 -13.03 4.77 3.36
CA GLU A 629 -12.95 3.72 4.38
C GLU A 629 -12.27 4.21 5.67
N PHE A 630 -11.19 5.00 5.56
CA PHE A 630 -10.52 5.57 6.73
C PHE A 630 -11.39 6.58 7.48
N LEU A 631 -12.02 7.52 6.76
CA LEU A 631 -12.89 8.53 7.35
C LEU A 631 -14.15 7.91 7.98
N ALA A 632 -14.70 6.87 7.35
CA ALA A 632 -15.79 6.07 7.91
C ALA A 632 -15.34 5.37 9.22
N ALA A 633 -14.19 4.71 9.22
CA ALA A 633 -13.66 4.05 10.42
C ALA A 633 -13.36 5.06 11.54
N LEU A 634 -12.82 6.23 11.20
CA LEU A 634 -12.56 7.33 12.13
C LEU A 634 -13.87 7.88 12.73
N HIS A 635 -14.92 8.06 11.93
CA HIS A 635 -16.23 8.51 12.40
C HIS A 635 -16.89 7.50 13.36
N VAL A 636 -16.88 6.22 13.00
CA VAL A 636 -17.46 5.15 13.83
C VAL A 636 -16.68 4.99 15.15
N HIS A 637 -15.35 5.09 15.10
CA HIS A 637 -14.49 5.07 16.28
C HIS A 637 -14.71 6.28 17.21
N LEU A 638 -14.69 7.50 16.65
CA LEU A 638 -14.88 8.74 17.42
C LEU A 638 -16.30 8.87 17.98
N THR A 639 -17.33 8.46 17.24
CA THR A 639 -18.71 8.44 17.73
C THR A 639 -18.83 7.46 18.90
N PHE A 640 -18.32 6.24 18.77
CA PHE A 640 -18.37 5.25 19.85
C PHE A 640 -17.62 5.70 21.11
N ILE A 641 -16.42 6.29 20.98
CA ILE A 641 -15.65 6.77 22.14
C ILE A 641 -16.26 8.03 22.78
N ASN A 642 -16.74 8.98 21.99
CA ASN A 642 -17.25 10.25 22.52
C ASN A 642 -18.72 10.16 23.01
N THR A 643 -19.50 9.16 22.59
CA THR A 643 -20.95 9.06 22.88
C THR A 643 -21.47 7.69 23.33
N GLY A 644 -20.67 6.61 23.21
CA GLY A 644 -21.09 5.24 23.46
C GLY A 644 -21.95 4.60 22.35
N VAL A 645 -22.39 5.36 21.35
CA VAL A 645 -23.27 4.86 20.28
C VAL A 645 -22.51 3.96 19.30
N ASN A 646 -23.00 2.73 19.11
CA ASN A 646 -22.47 1.79 18.13
C ASN A 646 -23.19 1.92 16.78
N LEU A 647 -22.59 2.67 15.84
CA LEU A 647 -23.13 2.86 14.47
C LEU A 647 -23.14 1.58 13.61
N LEU A 648 -22.58 0.46 14.07
CA LEU A 648 -22.56 -0.82 13.33
C LEU A 648 -23.70 -1.77 13.74
N ALA A 649 -24.42 -1.47 14.82
CA ALA A 649 -25.61 -2.22 15.23
C ALA A 649 -26.83 -1.85 14.37
N GLU A 650 -27.74 -2.81 14.17
CA GLU A 650 -28.99 -2.61 13.40
C GLU A 650 -30.13 -2.00 14.24
N GLU A 651 -30.03 -2.11 15.57
CA GLU A 651 -30.86 -1.34 16.51
C GLU A 651 -29.99 -0.27 17.18
N HIS A 652 -30.55 0.93 17.38
CA HIS A 652 -29.89 2.04 18.10
C HIS A 652 -29.83 1.81 19.62
N SER A 653 -29.30 0.66 20.04
CA SER A 653 -29.07 0.34 21.45
C SER A 653 -27.97 1.25 22.03
N THR A 654 -28.35 2.08 23.00
CA THR A 654 -27.40 2.77 23.89
C THR A 654 -26.79 1.73 24.84
N ILE A 655 -25.67 1.15 24.42
CA ILE A 655 -24.92 0.18 25.23
C ILE A 655 -24.36 0.91 26.46
N HIS A 656 -24.86 0.58 27.66
CA HIS A 656 -24.31 1.09 28.91
C HIS A 656 -22.81 0.79 29.03
N GLU A 657 -22.07 1.69 29.69
CA GLU A 657 -20.59 1.76 29.73
C GLU A 657 -19.86 0.47 30.12
N SER A 658 -20.54 -0.50 30.74
CA SER A 658 -19.99 -1.76 31.24
C SER A 658 -19.55 -2.75 30.17
N THR A 659 -19.91 -2.57 28.89
CA THR A 659 -19.49 -3.50 27.81
C THR A 659 -19.00 -2.79 26.53
N LYS A 660 -17.70 -2.43 26.50
CA LYS A 660 -17.00 -2.05 25.25
C LYS A 660 -16.79 -3.24 24.28
N THR A 661 -17.02 -4.46 24.77
CA THR A 661 -16.81 -5.75 24.10
C THR A 661 -17.58 -5.94 22.77
N PRO A 662 -18.90 -5.67 22.68
CA PRO A 662 -19.69 -6.02 21.50
C PRO A 662 -19.35 -5.21 20.24
N PHE A 663 -18.88 -3.97 20.40
CA PHE A 663 -18.58 -3.05 19.29
C PHE A 663 -17.55 -3.65 18.31
N TYR A 664 -16.38 -4.05 18.82
CA TYR A 664 -15.35 -4.67 17.98
C TYR A 664 -15.74 -6.08 17.50
N HIS A 665 -16.59 -6.80 18.25
CA HIS A 665 -17.12 -8.09 17.81
C HIS A 665 -17.99 -7.94 16.56
N ILE A 666 -18.93 -6.99 16.57
CA ILE A 666 -19.84 -6.69 15.45
C ILE A 666 -19.05 -6.19 14.23
N ALA A 667 -18.01 -5.38 14.43
CA ALA A 667 -17.14 -4.93 13.35
C ALA A 667 -16.39 -6.10 12.67
N VAL A 668 -15.85 -7.04 13.46
CA VAL A 668 -15.18 -8.25 12.93
C VAL A 668 -16.18 -9.15 12.20
N ASP A 669 -17.39 -9.33 12.74
CA ASP A 669 -18.39 -10.21 12.14
C ASP A 669 -18.99 -9.63 10.85
N LYS A 670 -19.27 -8.32 10.77
CA LYS A 670 -19.70 -7.68 9.51
C LYS A 670 -18.62 -7.72 8.42
N ALA A 671 -17.33 -7.60 8.78
CA ALA A 671 -16.23 -7.80 7.84
C ALA A 671 -16.10 -9.27 7.37
N LEU A 672 -16.33 -10.26 8.24
CA LEU A 672 -16.32 -11.68 7.88
C LEU A 672 -17.51 -12.11 7.01
N GLN A 673 -18.65 -11.42 7.15
CA GLN A 673 -19.85 -11.58 6.32
C GLN A 673 -19.71 -10.91 4.95
N SER A 674 -18.86 -9.88 4.81
CA SER A 674 -18.59 -9.21 3.54
C SER A 674 -18.01 -10.19 2.50
N PRO A 675 -18.70 -10.48 1.38
CA PRO A 675 -18.23 -11.46 0.40
C PRO A 675 -17.00 -10.92 -0.37
N ASN A 676 -17.14 -9.73 -0.94
CA ASN A 676 -16.09 -9.03 -1.68
C ASN A 676 -15.01 -8.37 -0.81
N GLY A 677 -15.33 -8.03 0.45
CA GLY A 677 -14.37 -7.44 1.38
C GLY A 677 -14.34 -5.93 1.44
N HIS A 678 -15.42 -5.24 1.09
CA HIS A 678 -15.53 -3.78 1.14
C HIS A 678 -15.47 -3.18 2.57
N LEU A 679 -15.39 -4.01 3.62
CA LEU A 679 -15.15 -3.59 5.02
C LEU A 679 -13.77 -4.01 5.53
N ASP A 680 -12.91 -4.57 4.66
CA ASP A 680 -11.64 -5.17 5.05
C ASP A 680 -10.62 -4.13 5.52
N LEU A 681 -10.53 -2.97 4.84
CA LEU A 681 -9.64 -1.89 5.24
C LEU A 681 -10.30 -0.99 6.28
N PHE A 682 -11.61 -0.77 6.20
CA PHE A 682 -12.41 -0.17 7.29
C PHE A 682 -12.11 -0.84 8.65
N LEU A 683 -12.17 -2.17 8.74
CA LEU A 683 -11.85 -2.91 9.98
C LEU A 683 -10.39 -2.72 10.38
N ARG A 684 -9.45 -2.76 9.42
CA ARG A 684 -8.01 -2.55 9.66
C ARG A 684 -7.74 -1.16 10.24
N PHE A 685 -8.40 -0.13 9.73
CA PHE A 685 -8.33 1.23 10.25
C PHE A 685 -8.96 1.33 11.65
N LEU A 686 -10.15 0.74 11.86
CA LEU A 686 -10.85 0.76 13.14
C LEU A 686 -10.05 0.07 14.27
N LEU A 687 -9.43 -1.08 13.98
CA LEU A 687 -8.51 -1.75 14.90
C LEU A 687 -7.25 -0.91 15.15
N GLY A 688 -6.65 -0.35 14.09
CA GLY A 688 -5.48 0.51 14.23
C GLY A 688 -5.74 1.78 15.03
N LEU A 689 -6.93 2.38 14.94
CA LEU A 689 -7.33 3.55 15.72
C LEU A 689 -7.39 3.25 17.22
N SER A 690 -7.75 2.01 17.59
CA SER A 690 -7.77 1.54 19.00
C SER A 690 -6.39 1.33 19.64
N LEU A 691 -5.30 1.56 18.90
CA LEU A 691 -3.94 1.45 19.42
C LEU A 691 -3.52 2.74 20.15
N GLN A 692 -2.93 2.58 21.33
CA GLN A 692 -2.50 3.69 22.20
C GLN A 692 -1.55 4.70 21.51
N THR A 693 -0.78 4.25 20.51
CA THR A 693 0.09 5.08 19.66
C THR A 693 -0.66 6.01 18.72
N ASN A 694 -1.87 5.65 18.31
CA ASN A 694 -2.71 6.44 17.42
C ASN A 694 -3.69 7.34 18.21
N HIS A 695 -4.09 6.91 19.42
CA HIS A 695 -4.87 7.73 20.37
C HIS A 695 -4.20 9.08 20.70
N THR A 696 -2.86 9.17 20.71
CA THR A 696 -2.13 10.43 20.96
C THR A 696 -2.23 11.39 19.77
N LEU A 697 -2.13 10.87 18.54
CA LEU A 697 -2.26 11.67 17.31
C LEU A 697 -3.70 12.19 17.11
N VAL A 698 -4.69 11.38 17.48
CA VAL A 698 -6.13 11.69 17.39
C VAL A 698 -6.64 12.49 18.62
N GLN A 699 -5.78 12.75 19.62
CA GLN A 699 -6.20 13.28 20.93
C GLN A 699 -6.99 14.60 20.87
N GLY A 700 -6.70 15.48 19.91
CA GLY A 700 -7.44 16.73 19.72
C GLY A 700 -8.83 16.60 19.09
N LEU A 701 -9.25 15.40 18.69
CA LEU A 701 -10.60 15.09 18.20
C LEU A 701 -11.48 14.38 19.26
N LEU A 702 -10.89 13.98 20.39
CA LEU A 702 -11.60 13.34 21.51
C LEU A 702 -12.20 14.38 22.46
N THR A 703 -13.38 14.10 23.02
CA THR A 703 -14.04 14.95 24.02
C THR A 703 -13.79 14.51 25.46
N GLN A 704 -13.44 13.23 25.69
CA GLN A 704 -13.16 12.68 27.02
C GLN A 704 -11.68 12.26 27.18
N LYS A 705 -11.09 12.56 28.35
CA LYS A 705 -9.84 11.94 28.83
C LYS A 705 -10.18 10.66 29.62
N GLY A 706 -10.51 9.57 28.93
CA GLY A 706 -10.95 8.31 29.53
C GLY A 706 -10.20 7.07 29.03
N HIS A 707 -10.00 6.08 29.91
CA HIS A 707 -9.22 4.86 29.69
C HIS A 707 -9.52 4.11 28.37
N GLY A 708 -8.50 4.01 27.50
CA GLY A 708 -8.56 3.27 26.22
C GLY A 708 -7.81 1.93 26.19
N SER A 709 -6.94 1.66 27.17
CA SER A 709 -5.88 0.63 27.10
C SER A 709 -6.36 -0.82 27.00
N GLU A 710 -7.53 -1.17 27.53
CA GLU A 710 -8.02 -2.56 27.55
C GLU A 710 -8.74 -2.98 26.24
N THR A 711 -9.22 -1.99 25.46
CA THR A 711 -10.21 -2.24 24.40
C THR A 711 -9.66 -3.00 23.20
N SER A 712 -8.42 -2.71 22.79
CA SER A 712 -7.76 -3.38 21.65
C SER A 712 -7.44 -4.84 21.96
N HIS A 713 -7.05 -5.16 23.20
CA HIS A 713 -6.78 -6.54 23.64
C HIS A 713 -8.04 -7.41 23.61
N VAL A 714 -9.21 -6.84 23.91
CA VAL A 714 -10.51 -7.53 23.78
C VAL A 714 -10.82 -7.84 22.30
N ALA A 715 -10.65 -6.87 21.40
CA ALA A 715 -10.85 -7.07 19.96
C ALA A 715 -9.92 -8.17 19.41
N VAL A 716 -8.63 -8.12 19.76
CA VAL A 716 -7.64 -9.15 19.39
C VAL A 716 -8.02 -10.53 19.95
N LYS A 717 -8.52 -10.62 21.19
CA LYS A 717 -9.00 -11.88 21.78
C LYS A 717 -10.21 -12.45 21.05
N TYR A 718 -11.11 -11.61 20.51
CA TYR A 718 -12.22 -12.07 19.67
C TYR A 718 -11.75 -12.53 18.29
N ILE A 719 -10.78 -11.84 17.69
CA ILE A 719 -10.15 -12.26 16.43
C ILE A 719 -9.46 -13.62 16.60
N LYS A 720 -8.73 -13.86 17.71
CA LYS A 720 -8.21 -15.20 18.06
C LYS A 720 -9.32 -16.26 18.06
N LYS A 721 -10.45 -15.98 18.72
CA LYS A 721 -11.61 -16.88 18.78
C LYS A 721 -12.17 -17.16 17.37
N LYS A 722 -12.44 -16.13 16.57
CA LYS A 722 -13.00 -16.27 15.22
C LYS A 722 -12.07 -17.01 14.26
N ILE A 723 -10.75 -16.85 14.38
CA ILE A 723 -9.76 -17.61 13.61
C ILE A 723 -9.76 -19.10 13.99
N ALA A 724 -10.04 -19.45 15.26
CA ALA A 724 -10.24 -20.85 15.69
C ALA A 724 -11.59 -21.43 15.23
N GLU A 725 -12.62 -20.60 15.06
CA GLU A 725 -13.93 -20.99 14.54
C GLU A 725 -14.01 -21.00 13.00
N THR A 726 -13.00 -20.47 12.29
CA THR A 726 -13.04 -20.27 10.82
C THR A 726 -12.32 -21.41 10.06
N PRO A 727 -13.02 -22.20 9.23
CA PRO A 727 -12.40 -23.30 8.48
C PRO A 727 -11.65 -22.83 7.21
N SER A 728 -11.87 -21.61 6.72
CA SER A 728 -11.18 -21.08 5.53
C SER A 728 -9.81 -20.51 5.89
N ALA A 729 -8.75 -21.11 5.32
CA ALA A 729 -7.39 -20.60 5.40
C ALA A 729 -7.29 -19.14 4.92
N GLU A 730 -8.01 -18.80 3.85
CA GLU A 730 -7.98 -17.48 3.23
C GLU A 730 -8.63 -16.41 4.14
N LYS A 731 -9.80 -16.68 4.73
CA LYS A 731 -10.44 -15.75 5.69
C LYS A 731 -9.57 -15.55 6.94
N SER A 732 -8.89 -16.60 7.41
CA SER A 732 -7.96 -16.52 8.54
C SER A 732 -6.66 -15.76 8.22
N ILE A 733 -6.05 -15.99 7.05
CA ILE A 733 -4.91 -15.19 6.53
C ILE A 733 -5.29 -13.71 6.45
N ASN A 734 -6.47 -13.43 5.91
CA ASN A 734 -7.02 -12.08 5.78
C ASN A 734 -7.16 -11.39 7.15
N LEU A 735 -7.82 -12.01 8.14
CA LEU A 735 -7.91 -11.46 9.51
C LEU A 735 -6.55 -11.16 10.13
N LEU A 736 -5.57 -12.05 9.96
CA LEU A 736 -4.24 -11.92 10.56
C LEU A 736 -3.42 -10.80 9.92
N LEU A 737 -3.43 -10.68 8.59
CA LEU A 737 -2.80 -9.55 7.85
C LEU A 737 -3.34 -8.18 8.29
N ARG A 738 -4.61 -8.12 8.69
CA ARG A 738 -5.31 -6.87 9.06
C ARG A 738 -5.15 -6.48 10.53
N SER A 739 -4.67 -7.39 11.39
CA SER A 739 -4.57 -7.17 12.84
C SER A 739 -3.36 -6.33 13.28
N PHE A 740 -2.49 -5.94 12.34
CA PHE A 740 -1.55 -4.80 12.39
C PHE A 740 -0.65 -4.61 13.63
N VAL A 741 -0.16 -5.70 14.24
CA VAL A 741 0.96 -5.64 15.20
C VAL A 741 1.91 -6.80 14.90
N THR A 742 3.07 -6.53 14.30
CA THR A 742 4.04 -7.59 13.91
C THR A 742 4.43 -8.47 15.09
N ASP A 743 4.61 -7.85 16.25
CA ASP A 743 5.25 -8.49 17.39
C ASP A 743 4.24 -9.27 18.24
N THR A 744 2.96 -8.84 18.27
CA THR A 744 1.89 -9.63 18.88
C THR A 744 1.18 -10.57 17.90
N ILE A 745 1.29 -10.44 16.57
CA ILE A 745 0.71 -11.43 15.63
C ILE A 745 1.29 -12.83 15.86
N LEU A 746 2.58 -12.91 16.20
CA LEU A 746 3.23 -14.15 16.61
C LEU A 746 2.62 -14.69 17.91
N ASP A 747 2.49 -13.85 18.94
CA ASP A 747 1.86 -14.13 20.24
C ASP A 747 0.30 -14.33 20.14
N VAL A 748 -0.28 -13.95 19.01
CA VAL A 748 -1.70 -14.10 18.67
C VAL A 748 -1.98 -15.48 18.11
N CYS A 749 -1.10 -16.00 17.26
CA CYS A 749 -1.15 -17.38 16.77
C CYS A 749 -0.64 -18.38 17.81
N LEU A 750 0.43 -18.04 18.54
CA LEU A 750 1.15 -18.94 19.46
C LEU A 750 0.71 -18.80 20.92
N GLY A 751 -0.58 -18.56 21.17
CA GLY A 751 -1.17 -18.38 22.51
C GLY A 751 -1.24 -19.66 23.36
N ARG A 752 -0.11 -20.37 23.52
CA ARG A 752 0.06 -21.65 24.27
C ARG A 752 -0.97 -22.75 23.97
N LEU A 753 -1.54 -22.77 22.76
CA LEU A 753 -2.28 -23.91 22.24
C LEU A 753 -1.31 -25.08 22.01
N SER A 754 -1.76 -26.32 22.24
CA SER A 754 -0.97 -27.49 21.81
C SER A 754 -1.00 -27.63 20.29
N THR A 755 0.01 -28.28 19.70
CA THR A 755 0.07 -28.48 18.23
C THR A 755 -1.16 -29.19 17.66
N ASP A 756 -1.80 -29.99 18.50
CA ASP A 756 -2.92 -30.87 18.16
C ASP A 756 -4.28 -30.13 18.21
N GLN A 757 -4.28 -28.85 18.63
CA GLN A 757 -5.45 -27.95 18.66
C GLN A 757 -5.49 -26.97 17.47
N LEU A 758 -4.46 -26.95 16.62
CA LEU A 758 -4.37 -26.02 15.48
C LEU A 758 -4.92 -26.64 14.18
N LEU A 759 -5.94 -25.99 13.61
CA LEU A 759 -6.56 -26.36 12.34
C LEU A 759 -5.59 -26.15 11.16
N THR A 760 -5.75 -26.93 10.08
CA THR A 760 -4.96 -26.79 8.84
C THR A 760 -4.96 -25.35 8.31
N ALA A 761 -6.11 -24.66 8.38
CA ALA A 761 -6.25 -23.25 8.01
C ALA A 761 -5.33 -22.31 8.79
N GLN A 762 -5.13 -22.58 10.09
CA GLN A 762 -4.27 -21.79 10.97
C GLN A 762 -2.78 -22.08 10.70
N TRP A 763 -2.43 -23.35 10.42
CA TRP A 763 -1.07 -23.70 9.97
C TRP A 763 -0.72 -23.02 8.64
N SER A 764 -1.63 -23.03 7.66
CA SER A 764 -1.45 -22.29 6.40
C SER A 764 -1.26 -20.80 6.63
N ALA A 765 -2.01 -20.20 7.57
CA ALA A 765 -1.86 -18.79 7.92
C ALA A 765 -0.53 -18.48 8.64
N LEU A 766 -0.09 -19.33 9.58
CA LEU A 766 1.18 -19.17 10.29
C LEU A 766 2.38 -19.30 9.33
N VAL A 767 2.36 -20.30 8.43
CA VAL A 767 3.35 -20.43 7.35
C VAL A 767 3.36 -19.18 6.48
N PHE A 768 2.19 -18.71 6.05
CA PHE A 768 2.07 -17.51 5.22
C PHE A 768 2.63 -16.26 5.91
N ILE A 769 2.37 -16.07 7.21
CA ILE A 769 2.87 -14.93 8.00
C ILE A 769 4.40 -14.98 8.13
N LEU A 770 4.95 -16.14 8.49
CA LEU A 770 6.39 -16.35 8.62
C LEU A 770 7.12 -16.14 7.28
N LEU A 771 6.59 -16.69 6.18
CA LEU A 771 7.10 -16.44 4.84
C LEU A 771 6.91 -14.99 4.35
N SER A 772 6.04 -14.21 5.01
CA SER A 772 5.71 -12.83 4.63
C SER A 772 6.40 -11.75 5.47
N SER A 773 7.16 -12.08 6.52
CA SER A 773 7.86 -11.06 7.32
C SER A 773 9.03 -10.43 6.56
N ASP A 774 9.15 -9.09 6.58
CA ASP A 774 10.22 -8.34 5.86
C ASP A 774 11.64 -8.73 6.29
N LYS A 775 11.79 -9.23 7.52
CA LYS A 775 12.95 -10.05 7.88
C LYS A 775 12.79 -11.40 7.20
N GLY A 776 13.27 -11.52 5.95
CA GLY A 776 13.46 -12.82 5.32
C GLY A 776 14.23 -13.71 6.30
N LEU A 777 13.66 -14.87 6.64
CA LEU A 777 13.92 -15.54 7.92
C LEU A 777 15.32 -16.16 8.00
N ASP A 778 16.31 -15.30 8.24
CA ASP A 778 17.73 -15.64 8.31
C ASP A 778 17.99 -16.69 9.40
N VAL A 779 17.33 -16.57 10.55
CA VAL A 779 17.29 -17.62 11.59
C VAL A 779 15.85 -17.98 11.89
N PHE A 780 15.46 -19.20 11.54
CA PHE A 780 14.25 -19.86 12.04
C PHE A 780 14.60 -20.76 13.22
N GLU A 781 13.90 -20.59 14.34
CA GLU A 781 14.13 -21.35 15.57
C GLU A 781 12.82 -22.01 16.02
N LEU A 782 12.76 -23.34 15.93
CA LEU A 782 11.54 -24.10 16.15
C LEU A 782 11.10 -24.10 17.63
N SER A 783 12.05 -24.07 18.57
CA SER A 783 11.81 -23.96 20.01
C SER A 783 11.04 -22.70 20.42
N LYS A 784 11.19 -21.59 19.69
CA LYS A 784 10.41 -20.35 19.89
C LYS A 784 8.97 -20.44 19.37
N VAL A 785 8.67 -21.42 18.52
CA VAL A 785 7.36 -21.59 17.89
C VAL A 785 6.61 -22.75 18.54
N PHE A 786 7.12 -23.98 18.36
CA PHE A 786 6.65 -25.20 19.02
C PHE A 786 7.74 -26.27 18.96
N ALA A 787 8.24 -26.75 20.11
CA ALA A 787 9.22 -27.85 20.18
C ALA A 787 8.58 -29.24 19.90
N SER A 788 8.14 -29.46 18.65
CA SER A 788 7.45 -30.68 18.21
C SER A 788 7.71 -31.01 16.72
N GLU A 789 7.83 -32.30 16.43
CA GLU A 789 7.86 -32.85 15.06
C GLU A 789 6.61 -32.48 14.24
N THR A 790 5.42 -32.47 14.85
CA THR A 790 4.18 -32.10 14.13
C THR A 790 4.21 -30.65 13.64
N ALA A 791 4.85 -29.75 14.39
CA ALA A 791 5.05 -28.37 13.99
C ALA A 791 6.11 -28.24 12.89
N LEU A 792 7.23 -28.96 12.99
CA LEU A 792 8.25 -28.97 11.94
C LEU A 792 7.66 -29.38 10.60
N LEU A 793 6.88 -30.47 10.56
CA LEU A 793 6.27 -30.98 9.32
C LEU A 793 5.28 -29.99 8.68
N LYS A 794 4.62 -29.13 9.47
CA LYS A 794 3.78 -28.03 8.95
C LYS A 794 4.59 -26.80 8.54
N LEU A 795 5.76 -26.58 9.15
CA LEU A 795 6.62 -25.41 8.93
C LEU A 795 7.79 -25.66 7.95
N LEU A 796 7.88 -26.83 7.31
CA LEU A 796 8.88 -27.13 6.26
C LEU A 796 9.00 -26.05 5.17
N PRO A 797 7.91 -25.38 4.69
CA PRO A 797 8.05 -24.28 3.73
C PRO A 797 8.87 -23.11 4.27
N VAL A 798 8.78 -22.84 5.57
CA VAL A 798 9.55 -21.80 6.26
C VAL A 798 11.03 -22.20 6.30
N VAL A 799 11.33 -23.39 6.83
CA VAL A 799 12.69 -23.96 6.92
C VAL A 799 13.40 -23.93 5.57
N LYS A 800 12.70 -24.28 4.48
CA LYS A 800 13.22 -24.26 3.10
C LYS A 800 13.69 -22.87 2.65
N THR A 801 13.03 -21.80 3.09
CA THR A 801 13.36 -20.42 2.71
C THR A 801 14.37 -19.74 3.65
N SER A 802 14.60 -20.32 4.83
CA SER A 802 15.53 -19.80 5.83
C SER A 802 16.99 -20.07 5.48
N ASN A 803 17.88 -19.24 6.02
CA ASN A 803 19.33 -19.39 5.91
C ASN A 803 19.89 -20.31 7.02
N LYS A 804 19.33 -20.21 8.23
CA LYS A 804 19.66 -21.02 9.41
C LYS A 804 18.40 -21.59 10.06
N ALA A 805 18.44 -22.87 10.41
CA ALA A 805 17.38 -23.57 11.12
C ALA A 805 17.92 -24.15 12.44
N GLN A 806 17.39 -23.66 13.56
CA GLN A 806 17.66 -24.15 14.91
C GLN A 806 16.52 -25.05 15.35
N LEU A 807 16.77 -26.37 15.31
CA LEU A 807 15.82 -27.44 15.61
C LEU A 807 16.28 -28.31 16.80
N SER A 808 17.28 -27.82 17.56
CA SER A 808 17.89 -28.52 18.69
C SER A 808 16.85 -28.82 19.78
N GLY A 809 16.87 -30.05 20.31
CA GLY A 809 16.00 -30.49 21.42
C GLY A 809 14.49 -30.45 21.15
N CYS A 810 14.04 -30.42 19.89
CA CYS A 810 12.64 -30.26 19.50
C CYS A 810 11.83 -31.58 19.41
N ASN A 811 12.29 -32.64 20.07
CA ASN A 811 11.68 -33.99 20.06
C ASN A 811 11.50 -34.61 18.66
N LEU A 812 12.44 -34.35 17.75
CA LEU A 812 12.39 -34.82 16.37
C LEU A 812 12.81 -36.29 16.25
N SER A 813 12.27 -36.98 15.24
CA SER A 813 12.52 -38.39 14.94
C SER A 813 13.06 -38.60 13.51
N GLU A 814 13.17 -39.88 13.12
CA GLU A 814 13.52 -40.31 11.75
C GLU A 814 12.58 -39.70 10.69
N ILE A 815 11.31 -39.43 11.03
CA ILE A 815 10.31 -38.83 10.12
C ILE A 815 10.70 -37.37 9.79
N SER A 816 11.15 -36.61 10.79
CA SER A 816 11.71 -35.27 10.57
C SER A 816 12.92 -35.28 9.64
N CYS A 817 13.77 -36.31 9.71
CA CYS A 817 14.94 -36.43 8.83
C CYS A 817 14.55 -36.67 7.37
N GLU A 818 13.55 -37.52 7.10
CA GLU A 818 13.02 -37.74 5.74
C GLU A 818 12.44 -36.44 5.15
N ALA A 819 11.64 -35.71 5.93
CA ALA A 819 11.08 -34.43 5.53
C ALA A 819 12.16 -33.36 5.26
N LEU A 820 13.18 -33.25 6.10
CA LEU A 820 14.31 -32.35 5.90
C LEU A 820 15.19 -32.76 4.71
N SER A 821 15.32 -34.06 4.44
CA SER A 821 16.02 -34.60 3.26
C SER A 821 15.37 -34.13 1.95
N SER A 822 14.04 -34.13 1.89
CA SER A 822 13.29 -33.53 0.76
C SER A 822 13.49 -32.01 0.64
N VAL A 823 13.62 -31.28 1.76
CA VAL A 823 13.91 -29.84 1.76
C VAL A 823 15.31 -29.55 1.23
N LEU A 824 16.34 -30.25 1.73
CA LEU A 824 17.74 -30.12 1.29
C LEU A 824 17.93 -30.48 -0.18
N SER A 825 17.16 -31.45 -0.68
CA SER A 825 17.19 -31.88 -2.08
C SER A 825 16.64 -30.87 -3.09
N SER A 826 15.95 -29.82 -2.63
CA SER A 826 15.15 -28.95 -3.49
C SER A 826 15.95 -27.75 -4.04
N GLN A 827 15.83 -27.49 -5.35
CA GLN A 827 16.48 -26.36 -6.04
C GLN A 827 16.22 -24.97 -5.43
N SER A 828 15.09 -24.80 -4.75
CA SER A 828 14.70 -23.55 -4.07
C SER A 828 14.97 -23.54 -2.56
N CYS A 829 15.82 -24.45 -2.07
CA CYS A 829 16.31 -24.42 -0.69
C CYS A 829 17.37 -23.32 -0.51
N ARG A 830 17.28 -22.57 0.59
CA ARG A 830 18.24 -21.50 0.95
C ARG A 830 19.13 -21.85 2.14
N LEU A 831 18.92 -23.01 2.76
CA LEU A 831 19.48 -23.38 4.04
C LEU A 831 21.00 -23.61 3.98
N ARG A 832 21.73 -22.92 4.86
CA ARG A 832 23.19 -22.97 5.05
C ARG A 832 23.59 -23.55 6.39
N GLU A 833 22.87 -23.25 7.46
CA GLU A 833 23.09 -23.83 8.79
C GLU A 833 21.88 -24.66 9.24
N LEU A 834 22.11 -25.91 9.64
CA LEU A 834 21.10 -26.80 10.23
C LEU A 834 21.62 -27.36 11.56
N ASP A 835 20.97 -26.99 12.66
CA ASP A 835 21.21 -27.58 13.97
C ASP A 835 20.05 -28.50 14.38
N LEU A 836 20.36 -29.78 14.46
CA LEU A 836 19.47 -30.88 14.81
C LEU A 836 19.85 -31.52 16.16
N SER A 837 20.77 -30.91 16.92
CA SER A 837 21.35 -31.48 18.14
C SER A 837 20.29 -31.91 19.18
N ASN A 838 20.65 -32.85 20.05
CA ASN A 838 19.81 -33.34 21.16
C ASN A 838 18.45 -33.98 20.76
N ASN A 839 18.23 -34.32 19.49
CA ASN A 839 17.07 -35.10 19.04
C ASN A 839 17.42 -36.59 18.92
N ASN A 840 16.48 -37.51 19.16
CA ASN A 840 16.77 -38.95 19.19
C ASN A 840 16.75 -39.59 17.77
N LEU A 841 17.54 -39.04 16.85
CA LEU A 841 17.46 -39.32 15.41
C LEU A 841 17.96 -40.72 14.98
N ARG A 842 19.00 -41.22 15.65
CA ARG A 842 19.68 -42.50 15.35
C ARG A 842 20.23 -42.60 13.93
N ASP A 843 20.91 -43.70 13.64
CA ASP A 843 21.55 -43.97 12.34
C ASP A 843 20.57 -44.02 11.17
N LYS A 844 19.34 -44.45 11.39
CA LYS A 844 18.27 -44.45 10.37
C LYS A 844 17.84 -43.02 10.00
N GLY A 845 17.68 -42.13 10.98
CA GLY A 845 17.41 -40.70 10.73
C GLY A 845 18.58 -40.04 10.00
N VAL A 846 19.82 -40.30 10.43
CA VAL A 846 21.03 -39.81 9.76
C VAL A 846 21.14 -40.31 8.32
N THR A 847 20.78 -41.57 8.06
CA THR A 847 20.81 -42.16 6.71
C THR A 847 19.75 -41.55 5.80
N LEU A 848 18.54 -41.28 6.31
CA LEU A 848 17.50 -40.54 5.58
C LEU A 848 17.95 -39.11 5.24
N LEU A 849 18.58 -38.41 6.19
CA LEU A 849 19.13 -37.06 5.99
C LEU A 849 20.29 -37.06 4.98
N SER A 850 21.14 -38.10 5.01
CA SER A 850 22.29 -38.27 4.12
C SER A 850 21.90 -38.30 2.64
N ALA A 851 20.75 -38.88 2.28
CA ALA A 851 20.25 -38.86 0.90
C ALA A 851 19.99 -37.42 0.38
N GLY A 852 19.59 -36.50 1.25
CA GLY A 852 19.38 -35.08 0.91
C GLY A 852 20.68 -34.30 0.80
N LEU A 853 21.70 -34.68 1.59
CA LEU A 853 23.06 -34.12 1.47
C LEU A 853 23.75 -34.51 0.15
N GLN A 854 23.46 -35.70 -0.39
CA GLN A 854 23.96 -36.18 -1.68
C GLN A 854 23.41 -35.39 -2.89
N SER A 855 22.33 -34.62 -2.74
CA SER A 855 21.73 -33.87 -3.84
C SER A 855 22.65 -32.76 -4.36
N PRO A 856 22.86 -32.60 -5.68
CA PRO A 856 23.62 -31.49 -6.26
C PRO A 856 22.95 -30.12 -6.06
N HIS A 857 21.72 -30.10 -5.53
CA HIS A 857 21.01 -28.88 -5.13
C HIS A 857 21.21 -28.52 -3.65
N CYS A 858 21.79 -29.41 -2.83
CA CYS A 858 22.12 -29.10 -1.44
C CYS A 858 23.16 -27.98 -1.39
N ARG A 859 22.96 -27.02 -0.48
CA ARG A 859 23.83 -25.84 -0.30
C ARG A 859 24.24 -25.62 1.17
N LEU A 860 24.02 -26.63 2.01
CA LEU A 860 24.31 -26.61 3.43
C LEU A 860 25.82 -26.48 3.69
N GLU A 861 26.20 -25.55 4.56
CA GLU A 861 27.60 -25.26 4.95
C GLU A 861 27.89 -25.69 6.39
N THR A 862 26.87 -25.80 7.26
CA THR A 862 27.01 -26.30 8.62
C THR A 862 25.90 -27.29 8.97
N LEU A 863 26.28 -28.44 9.55
CA LEU A 863 25.38 -29.45 10.07
C LEU A 863 25.79 -29.85 11.49
N ARG A 864 24.89 -29.65 12.46
CA ARG A 864 25.11 -30.06 13.85
C ARG A 864 24.12 -31.16 14.22
N LEU A 865 24.67 -32.34 14.50
CA LEU A 865 24.01 -33.60 14.86
C LEU A 865 24.51 -34.07 16.24
N SER A 866 24.88 -33.11 17.08
CA SER A 866 25.51 -33.36 18.36
C SER A 866 24.50 -33.94 19.36
N GLY A 867 24.81 -35.05 20.03
CA GLY A 867 23.88 -35.66 20.99
C GLY A 867 22.70 -36.43 20.39
N CYS A 868 22.82 -36.96 19.17
CA CYS A 868 21.69 -37.51 18.38
C CYS A 868 21.52 -39.05 18.37
N LEU A 869 22.26 -39.76 19.24
CA LEU A 869 22.28 -41.23 19.35
C LEU A 869 22.84 -41.94 18.11
N ILE A 870 23.87 -41.36 17.51
CA ILE A 870 24.52 -41.85 16.28
C ILE A 870 25.59 -42.88 16.62
N THR A 871 25.67 -43.96 15.84
CA THR A 871 26.71 -44.99 15.90
C THR A 871 27.67 -44.91 14.69
N GLU A 872 28.57 -45.88 14.55
CA GLU A 872 29.43 -45.99 13.37
C GLU A 872 28.67 -46.19 12.04
N GLU A 873 27.42 -46.67 12.07
CA GLU A 873 26.57 -46.81 10.88
C GLU A 873 26.17 -45.43 10.32
N GLY A 874 25.62 -44.54 11.14
CA GLY A 874 25.24 -43.19 10.73
C GLY A 874 26.46 -42.34 10.35
N CYS A 875 27.59 -42.49 11.04
CA CYS A 875 28.85 -41.88 10.62
C CYS A 875 29.34 -42.41 9.25
N SER A 876 29.10 -43.70 8.94
CA SER A 876 29.38 -44.27 7.63
C SER A 876 28.47 -43.70 6.53
N SER A 877 27.18 -43.52 6.81
CA SER A 877 26.22 -42.87 5.90
C SER A 877 26.58 -41.40 5.61
N LEU A 878 27.01 -40.65 6.64
CA LEU A 878 27.48 -39.27 6.48
C LEU A 878 28.76 -39.19 5.63
N ALA A 879 29.75 -40.05 5.90
CA ALA A 879 30.98 -40.09 5.10
C ALA A 879 30.68 -40.42 3.62
N SER A 880 29.79 -41.38 3.36
CA SER A 880 29.37 -41.71 1.99
C SER A 880 28.62 -40.56 1.29
N ALA A 881 27.86 -39.76 2.04
CA ALA A 881 27.19 -38.58 1.50
C ALA A 881 28.16 -37.44 1.18
N LEU A 882 29.15 -37.19 2.05
CA LEU A 882 30.13 -36.12 1.85
C LEU A 882 31.12 -36.39 0.70
N SER A 883 31.40 -37.66 0.40
CA SER A 883 32.14 -38.07 -0.80
C SER A 883 31.29 -38.12 -2.08
N SER A 884 30.00 -37.79 -2.03
CA SER A 884 29.09 -37.81 -3.19
C SER A 884 28.73 -36.39 -3.62
N ASN A 885 29.11 -36.01 -4.85
CA ASN A 885 29.14 -34.62 -5.34
C ASN A 885 30.14 -33.73 -4.55
N PRO A 886 30.58 -32.58 -5.10
CA PRO A 886 31.42 -31.64 -4.34
C PRO A 886 30.60 -31.00 -3.21
N SER A 887 30.71 -31.55 -2.01
CA SER A 887 29.97 -31.09 -0.83
C SER A 887 30.27 -29.62 -0.51
N HIS A 888 29.23 -28.89 -0.13
CA HIS A 888 29.33 -27.52 0.37
C HIS A 888 29.59 -27.45 1.88
N LEU A 889 29.58 -28.59 2.58
CA LEU A 889 29.67 -28.63 4.04
C LEU A 889 31.08 -28.27 4.55
N ARG A 890 31.14 -27.26 5.42
CA ARG A 890 32.33 -26.73 6.10
C ARG A 890 32.43 -27.17 7.56
N GLU A 891 31.31 -27.17 8.28
CA GLU A 891 31.26 -27.58 9.69
C GLU A 891 30.34 -28.80 9.87
N LEU A 892 30.90 -29.88 10.41
CA LEU A 892 30.14 -31.05 10.87
C LEU A 892 30.41 -31.28 12.36
N ASP A 893 29.35 -31.22 13.17
CA ASP A 893 29.40 -31.54 14.60
C ASP A 893 28.59 -32.81 14.91
N VAL A 894 29.29 -33.91 15.17
CA VAL A 894 28.73 -35.20 15.63
C VAL A 894 29.21 -35.54 17.05
N SER A 895 29.66 -34.55 17.83
CA SER A 895 30.04 -34.74 19.24
C SER A 895 28.91 -35.29 20.10
N TYR A 896 29.23 -35.88 21.27
CA TYR A 896 28.26 -36.50 22.17
C TYR A 896 27.44 -37.63 21.49
N ASN A 897 28.12 -38.47 20.71
CA ASN A 897 27.58 -39.68 20.08
C ASN A 897 28.58 -40.86 20.28
N HIS A 898 28.31 -42.04 19.71
CA HIS A 898 29.28 -43.14 19.64
C HIS A 898 29.73 -43.35 18.18
N PRO A 899 30.58 -42.50 17.59
CA PRO A 899 30.99 -42.67 16.19
C PRO A 899 31.80 -43.96 15.92
N GLY A 900 32.26 -44.67 16.96
CA GLY A 900 33.08 -45.89 16.86
C GLY A 900 34.46 -45.66 16.23
N GLU A 901 35.36 -46.64 16.32
CA GLU A 901 36.66 -46.52 15.64
C GLU A 901 36.49 -46.43 14.11
N SER A 902 35.52 -47.16 13.55
CA SER A 902 35.34 -47.21 12.09
C SER A 902 34.69 -45.93 11.54
N GLY A 903 33.73 -45.32 12.25
CA GLY A 903 33.11 -44.06 11.85
C GLY A 903 34.04 -42.86 12.06
N VAL A 904 34.78 -42.80 13.17
CA VAL A 904 35.87 -41.81 13.37
C VAL A 904 36.88 -41.92 12.24
N LYS A 905 37.33 -43.14 11.89
CA LYS A 905 38.26 -43.36 10.78
C LYS A 905 37.68 -42.86 9.44
N ARG A 906 36.46 -43.25 9.07
CA ARG A 906 35.84 -42.84 7.80
C ARG A 906 35.73 -41.32 7.66
N LEU A 907 35.26 -40.63 8.71
CA LEU A 907 35.15 -39.16 8.70
C LEU A 907 36.53 -38.47 8.70
N SER A 908 37.54 -39.05 9.35
CA SER A 908 38.92 -38.54 9.38
C SER A 908 39.71 -38.81 8.09
N ASP A 909 39.43 -39.91 7.40
CA ASP A 909 40.01 -40.22 6.09
C ASP A 909 39.40 -39.31 5.00
N GLY A 910 38.13 -38.94 5.11
CA GLY A 910 37.48 -37.97 4.23
C GLY A 910 38.10 -36.57 4.25
N LEU A 911 38.65 -36.11 5.38
CA LEU A 911 39.42 -34.86 5.47
C LEU A 911 40.71 -34.83 4.61
N LYS A 912 41.09 -35.96 4.01
CA LYS A 912 42.25 -36.09 3.10
C LYS A 912 41.83 -36.07 1.62
N ASP A 913 40.53 -36.15 1.34
CA ASP A 913 39.98 -36.11 -0.01
C ASP A 913 39.84 -34.64 -0.48
N PRO A 914 40.47 -34.23 -1.59
CA PRO A 914 40.39 -32.85 -2.08
C PRO A 914 38.99 -32.42 -2.54
N ASN A 915 38.02 -33.36 -2.63
CA ASN A 915 36.62 -33.05 -2.91
C ASN A 915 35.84 -32.61 -1.66
N TRP A 916 36.33 -32.94 -0.45
CA TRP A 916 35.73 -32.49 0.81
C TRP A 916 36.12 -31.03 1.09
N ARG A 917 35.15 -30.22 1.55
CA ARG A 917 35.33 -28.79 1.89
C ARG A 917 35.20 -28.52 3.38
N LEU A 918 35.42 -29.55 4.19
CA LEU A 918 35.09 -29.58 5.61
C LEU A 918 36.18 -28.90 6.45
N ASP A 919 36.08 -27.58 6.60
CA ASP A 919 36.94 -26.74 7.44
C ASP A 919 36.96 -27.15 8.94
N THR A 920 35.93 -27.83 9.44
CA THR A 920 35.81 -28.24 10.85
C THR A 920 34.98 -29.52 11.03
N LEU A 921 35.60 -30.52 11.68
CA LEU A 921 34.95 -31.76 12.12
C LEU A 921 35.04 -31.86 13.65
N ARG A 922 33.91 -32.08 14.33
CA ARG A 922 33.85 -32.34 15.78
C ARG A 922 33.22 -33.70 16.05
N MET A 923 33.94 -34.56 16.76
CA MET A 923 33.50 -35.91 17.14
C MET A 923 33.56 -36.14 18.66
N GLU A 924 34.41 -35.40 19.37
CA GLU A 924 34.57 -35.51 20.82
C GLU A 924 33.68 -34.52 21.60
N PRO A 925 33.18 -34.91 22.80
CA PRO A 925 33.41 -36.20 23.46
C PRO A 925 32.58 -37.33 22.84
N GLY A 926 33.22 -38.47 22.57
CA GLY A 926 32.60 -39.69 22.05
C GLY A 926 32.31 -40.75 23.12
N GLY A 927 31.70 -41.85 22.72
CA GLY A 927 31.57 -43.09 23.51
C GLY A 927 30.16 -43.47 23.99
N ASP A 928 30.04 -44.70 24.48
CA ASP A 928 28.79 -45.45 24.72
C ASP A 928 27.80 -44.69 25.62
N ARG A 929 28.33 -43.97 26.62
CA ARG A 929 27.55 -43.14 27.55
C ARG A 929 26.56 -42.19 26.84
N TRP A 930 26.90 -41.72 25.64
CA TRP A 930 26.07 -40.77 24.89
C TRP A 930 24.95 -41.42 24.07
N LEU A 931 24.90 -42.76 23.98
CA LEU A 931 23.74 -43.49 23.44
C LEU A 931 22.56 -43.54 24.42
N THR A 932 22.73 -43.00 25.63
CA THR A 932 21.63 -42.75 26.58
C THR A 932 20.63 -41.74 25.99
N PRO A 933 19.33 -42.07 25.82
CA PRO A 933 18.36 -41.19 25.19
C PRO A 933 18.08 -39.87 25.92
N GLY A 934 17.67 -38.83 25.17
CA GLY A 934 17.29 -37.53 25.72
C GLY A 934 18.46 -36.77 26.36
N LEU A 935 18.18 -36.00 27.41
CA LEU A 935 19.16 -35.14 28.11
C LEU A 935 19.91 -35.85 29.24
N LYS A 936 19.42 -36.99 29.75
CA LYS A 936 20.05 -37.71 30.89
C LYS A 936 21.50 -38.13 30.60
N LYS A 937 21.92 -38.28 29.33
CA LYS A 937 23.33 -38.50 28.93
C LYS A 937 24.33 -37.45 29.44
N TYR A 938 23.86 -36.23 29.72
CA TYR A 938 24.65 -35.12 30.25
C TYR A 938 24.69 -35.10 31.78
N SER A 939 24.22 -36.16 32.46
CA SER A 939 24.20 -36.32 33.91
C SER A 939 25.53 -35.91 34.55
N CYS A 940 25.49 -34.92 35.44
CA CYS A 940 26.64 -34.49 36.24
C CYS A 940 26.34 -34.62 37.74
N GLU A 941 27.24 -35.25 38.48
CA GLU A 941 27.14 -35.28 39.95
C GLU A 941 27.48 -33.90 40.53
N LEU A 942 26.59 -33.36 41.36
CA LEU A 942 26.80 -32.09 42.04
C LEU A 942 27.19 -32.31 43.50
N THR A 943 28.33 -31.73 43.89
CA THR A 943 28.82 -31.74 45.28
C THR A 943 28.62 -30.37 45.92
N VAL A 944 27.89 -30.30 47.04
CA VAL A 944 27.66 -29.06 47.81
C VAL A 944 28.96 -28.52 48.40
N ASP A 945 29.21 -27.21 48.27
CA ASP A 945 30.27 -26.53 49.00
C ASP A 945 29.80 -26.12 50.40
N THR A 946 30.14 -26.95 51.39
CA THR A 946 29.85 -26.74 52.82
C THR A 946 30.44 -25.44 53.38
N ASN A 947 31.40 -24.81 52.69
CA ASN A 947 31.97 -23.52 53.07
C ASN A 947 31.11 -22.33 52.63
N THR A 948 30.17 -22.54 51.70
CA THR A 948 29.20 -21.50 51.29
C THR A 948 27.91 -21.50 52.11
N ALA A 949 27.48 -22.67 52.59
CA ALA A 949 26.14 -22.86 53.13
C ALA A 949 25.82 -21.95 54.32
N ASN A 950 24.69 -21.24 54.24
CA ASN A 950 24.18 -20.44 55.36
C ASN A 950 23.90 -21.32 56.59
N ARG A 951 24.11 -20.76 57.80
CA ARG A 951 23.92 -21.48 59.07
C ARG A 951 22.50 -22.04 59.24
N LYS A 952 21.48 -21.45 58.60
CA LYS A 952 20.08 -21.94 58.65
C LYS A 952 19.75 -23.05 57.67
N ILE A 953 20.74 -23.59 56.94
CA ILE A 953 20.55 -24.74 56.06
C ILE A 953 21.17 -25.97 56.73
N LYS A 954 20.33 -26.94 57.10
CA LYS A 954 20.76 -28.27 57.53
C LYS A 954 21.06 -29.15 56.33
N LEU A 955 22.30 -29.62 56.24
CA LEU A 955 22.71 -30.64 55.28
C LEU A 955 22.49 -32.04 55.87
N SER A 956 22.06 -32.96 55.01
CA SER A 956 21.69 -34.34 55.35
C SER A 956 21.86 -35.23 54.12
N ASP A 957 21.75 -36.56 54.30
CA ASP A 957 21.93 -37.56 53.24
C ASP A 957 23.24 -37.36 52.44
N ASN A 958 24.39 -37.49 53.13
CA ASN A 958 25.72 -37.21 52.57
C ASN A 958 25.82 -35.84 51.84
N ASN A 959 25.21 -34.82 52.42
CA ASN A 959 25.05 -33.46 51.88
C ASN A 959 24.19 -33.33 50.61
N ARG A 960 23.50 -34.39 50.16
CA ARG A 960 22.61 -34.36 48.98
C ARG A 960 21.26 -33.72 49.27
N LYS A 961 20.81 -33.71 50.52
CA LYS A 961 19.55 -33.10 50.96
C LYS A 961 19.79 -31.90 51.87
N MET A 962 19.24 -30.75 51.47
CA MET A 962 19.39 -29.47 52.14
C MET A 962 18.01 -28.97 52.59
N THR A 963 17.88 -28.61 53.87
CA THR A 963 16.60 -28.19 54.46
C THR A 963 16.79 -26.88 55.24
N CYS A 964 15.91 -25.90 55.02
CA CYS A 964 15.88 -24.68 55.81
C CYS A 964 15.34 -24.97 57.21
N VAL A 965 16.06 -24.57 58.25
CA VAL A 965 15.75 -24.79 59.68
C VAL A 965 15.85 -23.49 60.48
N GLU A 966 15.28 -23.46 61.68
CA GLU A 966 15.37 -22.27 62.56
C GLU A 966 16.69 -22.20 63.34
N GLU A 967 17.27 -23.36 63.65
CA GLU A 967 18.50 -23.50 64.46
C GLU A 967 19.76 -23.32 63.60
N ASP A 968 20.64 -22.41 64.00
CA ASP A 968 21.95 -22.21 63.35
C ASP A 968 22.83 -23.47 63.49
N GLN A 969 23.14 -24.10 62.36
CA GLN A 969 24.00 -25.26 62.29
C GLN A 969 25.48 -24.87 62.52
N SER A 970 26.21 -25.73 63.25
CA SER A 970 27.58 -25.49 63.74
C SER A 970 28.68 -25.59 62.67
N TYR A 971 28.52 -24.92 61.53
CA TYR A 971 29.54 -24.87 60.48
C TYR A 971 30.69 -23.92 60.85
N PRO A 972 31.96 -24.24 60.52
CA PRO A 972 33.09 -23.33 60.72
C PRO A 972 32.92 -22.01 59.95
N ASP A 973 33.41 -20.91 60.52
CA ASP A 973 33.41 -19.62 59.83
C ASP A 973 34.37 -19.62 58.64
N HIS A 974 33.91 -19.12 57.51
CA HIS A 974 34.64 -19.15 56.24
C HIS A 974 34.25 -17.91 55.40
N PRO A 975 35.19 -17.23 54.70
CA PRO A 975 34.91 -15.99 53.96
C PRO A 975 33.87 -16.15 52.84
N ASP A 976 33.69 -17.37 52.31
CA ASP A 976 32.72 -17.68 51.27
C ASP A 976 31.29 -17.98 51.76
N ARG A 977 31.05 -17.98 53.09
CA ARG A 977 29.76 -18.37 53.69
C ARG A 977 28.72 -17.26 53.51
N PHE A 978 27.52 -17.63 53.06
CA PHE A 978 26.37 -16.72 53.03
C PHE A 978 25.85 -16.50 54.45
N ASN A 979 25.77 -15.25 54.91
CA ASN A 979 25.30 -14.92 56.26
C ASN A 979 23.86 -14.38 56.28
N ASP A 980 23.54 -13.48 55.36
CA ASP A 980 22.33 -12.65 55.42
C ASP A 980 21.06 -13.31 54.83
N SER A 981 21.20 -14.43 54.11
CA SER A 981 20.07 -15.13 53.47
C SER A 981 20.33 -16.63 53.37
N PRO A 982 19.30 -17.51 53.51
CA PRO A 982 19.47 -18.96 53.42
C PRO A 982 19.78 -19.42 51.98
N GLN A 983 21.07 -19.44 51.63
CA GLN A 983 21.57 -19.83 50.30
C GLN A 983 22.83 -20.70 50.41
N LEU A 984 23.13 -21.48 49.37
CA LEU A 984 24.37 -22.23 49.20
C LEU A 984 24.72 -22.45 47.73
N LEU A 985 25.95 -22.91 47.46
CA LEU A 985 26.44 -23.30 46.14
C LEU A 985 27.02 -24.71 46.13
N CYS A 986 27.10 -25.30 44.94
CA CYS A 986 27.92 -26.47 44.65
C CYS A 986 29.37 -26.04 44.40
N GLY A 987 30.34 -26.89 44.75
CA GLY A 987 31.78 -26.60 44.62
C GLY A 987 32.32 -26.74 43.18
N THR A 988 31.65 -27.54 42.34
CA THR A 988 32.04 -27.81 40.96
C THR A 988 31.50 -26.73 40.01
N GLY A 989 32.39 -26.11 39.24
CA GLY A 989 32.02 -25.18 38.17
C GLY A 989 31.72 -25.93 36.87
N LEU A 990 30.58 -25.63 36.25
CA LEU A 990 30.13 -26.21 34.99
C LEU A 990 30.64 -25.36 33.81
N SER A 991 31.22 -25.99 32.80
CA SER A 991 31.81 -25.33 31.62
C SER A 991 31.47 -25.99 30.28
N GLY A 992 30.70 -27.08 30.29
CA GLY A 992 30.29 -27.85 29.10
C GLY A 992 28.78 -28.05 29.05
N ARG A 993 28.35 -29.24 28.61
CA ARG A 993 26.95 -29.68 28.73
C ARG A 993 26.75 -30.46 30.03
N CYS A 994 25.77 -30.04 30.82
CA CYS A 994 25.51 -30.57 32.16
C CYS A 994 24.02 -30.69 32.42
N TYR A 995 23.58 -31.82 32.99
CA TYR A 995 22.20 -32.10 33.35
C TYR A 995 22.12 -32.64 34.78
N TRP A 996 21.17 -32.14 35.57
CA TRP A 996 20.88 -32.68 36.90
C TRP A 996 19.41 -32.51 37.25
N GLU A 997 18.93 -33.31 38.21
CA GLU A 997 17.55 -33.26 38.70
C GLU A 997 17.53 -33.01 40.20
N VAL A 998 16.54 -32.23 40.65
CA VAL A 998 16.28 -31.95 42.06
C VAL A 998 14.82 -32.16 42.41
N GLU A 999 14.59 -32.81 43.55
CA GLU A 999 13.30 -32.83 44.22
C GLU A 999 13.25 -31.69 45.24
N TRP A 1000 12.13 -30.98 45.32
CA TRP A 1000 11.95 -29.82 46.18
C TRP A 1000 10.61 -29.85 46.91
N SER A 1001 10.55 -29.16 48.05
CA SER A 1001 9.34 -28.92 48.83
C SER A 1001 9.33 -27.51 49.42
N GLY A 1002 8.17 -26.88 49.54
CA GLY A 1002 8.05 -25.49 50.00
C GLY A 1002 8.59 -24.49 48.96
N GLU A 1003 9.01 -23.31 49.41
CA GLU A 1003 9.49 -22.25 48.50
C GLU A 1003 11.01 -22.22 48.39
N VAL A 1004 11.51 -22.51 47.19
CA VAL A 1004 12.94 -22.63 46.87
C VAL A 1004 13.32 -21.91 45.58
N SER A 1005 14.58 -21.51 45.46
CA SER A 1005 15.20 -21.04 44.22
C SER A 1005 16.24 -22.04 43.75
N ILE A 1006 16.15 -22.49 42.50
CA ILE A 1006 17.09 -23.39 41.82
C ILE A 1006 17.79 -22.57 40.74
N SER A 1007 19.12 -22.45 40.81
CA SER A 1007 19.84 -21.42 40.04
C SER A 1007 21.25 -21.82 39.62
N VAL A 1008 21.85 -21.01 38.75
CA VAL A 1008 23.28 -21.02 38.43
C VAL A 1008 23.85 -19.61 38.45
N ARG A 1009 25.14 -19.44 38.77
CA ARG A 1009 25.81 -18.14 38.80
C ARG A 1009 27.32 -18.19 38.57
N TYR A 1010 27.92 -17.04 38.29
CA TYR A 1010 29.38 -16.90 38.31
C TYR A 1010 29.96 -16.84 39.74
N LYS A 1011 31.27 -17.15 39.85
CA LYS A 1011 31.98 -17.19 41.14
C LYS A 1011 32.29 -15.81 41.71
N ARG A 1012 32.43 -14.78 40.86
CA ARG A 1012 32.95 -13.44 41.21
C ARG A 1012 32.02 -12.54 42.04
N ILE A 1013 30.70 -12.79 42.03
CA ILE A 1013 29.68 -12.00 42.76
C ILE A 1013 30.12 -11.72 44.21
N ARG A 1014 30.26 -10.43 44.55
CA ARG A 1014 30.74 -9.96 45.87
C ARG A 1014 29.74 -10.28 46.99
N LYS A 1015 30.02 -11.29 47.80
CA LYS A 1015 29.18 -11.81 48.91
C LYS A 1015 29.02 -10.90 50.14
N ARG A 1016 29.37 -9.60 50.10
CA ARG A 1016 29.55 -8.80 51.33
C ARG A 1016 29.20 -7.31 51.23
N ARG A 1017 27.90 -6.99 51.17
CA ARG A 1017 27.31 -5.73 51.67
C ARG A 1017 25.79 -5.87 51.77
N ASN A 1018 25.13 -5.19 52.72
CA ASN A 1018 23.66 -5.14 52.83
C ASN A 1018 23.05 -4.61 51.53
N SER A 1019 22.56 -5.51 50.68
CA SER A 1019 22.09 -5.23 49.33
C SER A 1019 21.31 -6.44 48.81
N TYR A 1020 20.11 -6.19 48.27
CA TYR A 1020 19.23 -7.21 47.69
C TYR A 1020 19.92 -7.99 46.54
N ASN A 1021 20.91 -7.38 45.90
CA ASN A 1021 21.73 -7.95 44.82
C ASN A 1021 22.52 -9.22 45.22
N CYS A 1022 22.59 -9.58 46.51
CA CYS A 1022 23.24 -10.81 46.97
C CYS A 1022 22.42 -12.10 46.76
N GLY A 1023 21.14 -11.97 46.37
CA GLY A 1023 20.24 -13.10 46.08
C GLY A 1023 20.56 -13.82 44.77
N LEU A 1024 20.30 -15.14 44.72
CA LEU A 1024 20.36 -15.98 43.52
C LEU A 1024 19.21 -15.60 42.56
N GLY A 1025 19.52 -14.87 41.49
CA GLY A 1025 18.56 -14.25 40.55
C GLY A 1025 18.42 -12.72 40.72
N GLY A 1026 18.88 -12.15 41.84
CA GLY A 1026 18.83 -10.70 42.13
C GLY A 1026 19.93 -9.88 41.47
N ASN A 1027 20.62 -10.42 40.45
CA ASN A 1027 21.71 -9.75 39.73
C ASN A 1027 21.84 -10.34 38.31
N ASP A 1028 22.65 -9.68 37.48
CA ASP A 1028 22.99 -10.03 36.10
C ASP A 1028 24.01 -11.18 35.97
N GLU A 1029 24.71 -11.52 37.06
CA GLU A 1029 25.68 -12.65 37.12
C GLU A 1029 25.03 -13.99 37.58
N SER A 1030 23.69 -14.06 37.70
CA SER A 1030 22.96 -15.25 38.12
C SER A 1030 21.57 -15.40 37.47
N TRP A 1031 21.12 -16.65 37.33
CA TRP A 1031 19.85 -17.03 36.69
C TRP A 1031 19.16 -18.12 37.52
N GLY A 1032 17.89 -17.91 37.88
CA GLY A 1032 17.15 -18.83 38.75
C GLY A 1032 15.72 -19.13 38.31
N LEU A 1033 15.24 -20.30 38.71
CA LEU A 1033 13.85 -20.73 38.73
C LEU A 1033 13.39 -20.77 40.19
N LYS A 1034 12.41 -19.93 40.53
CA LYS A 1034 11.74 -19.89 41.82
C LYS A 1034 10.52 -20.81 41.76
N CYS A 1035 10.43 -21.72 42.71
CA CYS A 1035 9.36 -22.71 42.82
C CYS A 1035 8.39 -22.29 43.93
N LEU A 1036 7.15 -21.96 43.57
CA LEU A 1036 6.14 -21.37 44.46
C LEU A 1036 5.01 -22.36 44.74
N GLY A 1037 5.23 -23.24 45.72
CA GLY A 1037 4.21 -24.09 46.35
C GLY A 1037 3.11 -24.61 45.42
N ALA A 1038 1.87 -24.18 45.66
CA ALA A 1038 0.68 -24.58 44.90
C ALA A 1038 0.38 -23.70 43.67
N ASP A 1039 1.12 -22.60 43.47
CA ASP A 1039 0.70 -21.45 42.66
C ASP A 1039 1.55 -21.15 41.42
N GLY A 1040 2.74 -21.75 41.28
CA GLY A 1040 3.45 -21.80 40.01
C GLY A 1040 4.98 -21.85 40.06
N TYR A 1041 5.58 -21.49 38.94
CA TYR A 1041 7.01 -21.23 38.81
C TYR A 1041 7.18 -19.79 38.32
N SER A 1042 8.24 -19.12 38.74
CA SER A 1042 8.69 -17.87 38.14
C SER A 1042 10.19 -17.94 37.87
N VAL A 1043 10.67 -17.17 36.90
CA VAL A 1043 12.12 -17.04 36.63
C VAL A 1043 12.64 -15.69 37.07
N TRP A 1044 13.87 -15.70 37.57
CA TRP A 1044 14.48 -14.58 38.29
C TRP A 1044 15.89 -14.32 37.78
N HIS A 1045 16.11 -13.12 37.25
CA HIS A 1045 17.39 -12.65 36.71
C HIS A 1045 17.43 -11.12 36.71
N ASN A 1046 18.55 -10.51 37.09
CA ASN A 1046 18.77 -9.07 37.13
C ASN A 1046 17.62 -8.29 37.83
N ASP A 1047 17.20 -8.80 39.00
CA ASP A 1047 16.12 -8.24 39.83
C ASP A 1047 14.75 -8.13 39.12
N ARG A 1048 14.52 -8.95 38.10
CA ARG A 1048 13.24 -9.08 37.39
C ARG A 1048 12.64 -10.46 37.59
N GLU A 1049 11.40 -10.49 38.05
CA GLU A 1049 10.58 -11.70 38.10
C GLU A 1049 9.69 -11.79 36.86
N THR A 1050 9.56 -12.98 36.29
CA THR A 1050 8.64 -13.28 35.19
C THR A 1050 7.91 -14.57 35.50
N ASP A 1051 6.60 -14.46 35.70
CA ASP A 1051 5.73 -15.58 36.06
C ASP A 1051 5.57 -16.56 34.89
N ILE A 1052 5.73 -17.84 35.16
CA ILE A 1052 5.44 -18.91 34.22
C ILE A 1052 4.00 -19.40 34.49
N SER A 1053 3.15 -19.26 33.46
CA SER A 1053 1.69 -19.42 33.51
C SER A 1053 1.17 -20.51 34.45
N LYS A 1054 0.25 -20.12 35.35
CA LYS A 1054 -0.47 -21.02 36.27
C LYS A 1054 -1.18 -22.15 35.51
N GLY A 1055 -0.79 -23.39 35.79
CA GLY A 1055 -1.54 -24.59 35.36
C GLY A 1055 -2.77 -24.85 36.24
N PRO A 1056 -3.61 -25.85 35.90
CA PRO A 1056 -4.67 -26.29 36.79
C PRO A 1056 -4.09 -26.79 38.12
N SER A 1057 -4.79 -26.52 39.21
CA SER A 1057 -4.29 -26.60 40.59
C SER A 1057 -4.10 -28.05 41.10
N SER A 1058 -2.99 -28.67 40.72
CA SER A 1058 -2.44 -29.81 41.46
C SER A 1058 -1.88 -29.32 42.81
N GLY A 1059 -2.65 -29.49 43.90
CA GLY A 1059 -2.33 -28.99 45.24
C GLY A 1059 -1.16 -29.69 45.96
N SER A 1060 -0.04 -29.89 45.27
CA SER A 1060 1.19 -30.44 45.82
C SER A 1060 2.20 -29.32 46.09
N SER A 1061 2.64 -29.18 47.34
CA SER A 1061 3.69 -28.24 47.76
C SER A 1061 5.11 -28.76 47.52
N SER A 1062 5.25 -29.76 46.65
CA SER A 1062 6.52 -30.38 46.27
C SER A 1062 6.51 -30.81 44.79
N GLY A 1063 7.70 -31.03 44.24
CA GLY A 1063 7.86 -31.46 42.87
C GLY A 1063 9.30 -31.80 42.51
N ARG A 1064 9.53 -32.13 41.24
CA ARG A 1064 10.85 -32.46 40.69
C ARG A 1064 11.15 -31.60 39.47
N VAL A 1065 12.34 -31.01 39.42
CA VAL A 1065 12.80 -30.12 38.36
C VAL A 1065 14.12 -30.64 37.81
N ALA A 1066 14.23 -30.71 36.49
CA ALA A 1066 15.48 -30.93 35.78
C ALA A 1066 16.06 -29.59 35.31
N VAL A 1067 17.38 -29.46 35.36
CA VAL A 1067 18.12 -28.33 34.81
C VAL A 1067 19.09 -28.86 33.77
N TYR A 1068 19.11 -28.23 32.59
CA TYR A 1068 20.09 -28.48 31.53
C TYR A 1068 20.84 -27.19 31.23
N VAL A 1069 22.17 -27.28 31.22
CA VAL A 1069 23.09 -26.20 30.86
C VAL A 1069 23.87 -26.64 29.64
N ASP A 1070 23.94 -25.77 28.64
CA ASP A 1070 24.83 -25.89 27.48
C ASP A 1070 25.70 -24.64 27.42
N CYS A 1071 26.84 -24.66 28.12
CA CYS A 1071 27.75 -23.51 28.16
C CYS A 1071 28.23 -23.08 26.76
N PRO A 1072 28.63 -23.99 25.84
CA PRO A 1072 29.00 -23.63 24.47
C PRO A 1072 27.87 -23.02 23.63
N ALA A 1073 26.63 -23.49 23.78
CA ALA A 1073 25.48 -22.92 23.07
C ALA A 1073 24.90 -21.66 23.73
N GLY A 1074 25.33 -21.33 24.95
CA GLY A 1074 24.81 -20.19 25.71
C GLY A 1074 23.38 -20.40 26.21
N THR A 1075 22.99 -21.63 26.57
CA THR A 1075 21.61 -21.92 27.02
C THR A 1075 21.55 -22.53 28.43
N LEU A 1076 20.52 -22.13 29.18
CA LEU A 1076 20.13 -22.69 30.47
C LEU A 1076 18.63 -22.96 30.44
N SER A 1077 18.24 -24.23 30.52
CA SER A 1077 16.85 -24.69 30.38
C SER A 1077 16.36 -25.40 31.63
N PHE A 1078 15.13 -25.09 32.04
CA PHE A 1078 14.44 -25.68 33.19
C PHE A 1078 13.24 -26.50 32.72
N TYR A 1079 13.04 -27.67 33.34
CA TYR A 1079 11.93 -28.59 33.04
C TYR A 1079 11.27 -29.09 34.32
N LYS A 1080 9.95 -29.23 34.33
CA LYS A 1080 9.22 -30.02 35.33
C LYS A 1080 9.31 -31.50 34.94
N VAL A 1081 9.73 -32.35 35.87
CA VAL A 1081 9.75 -33.81 35.66
C VAL A 1081 8.40 -34.39 36.10
N SER A 1082 7.76 -35.18 35.24
CA SER A 1082 6.50 -35.85 35.55
C SER A 1082 6.42 -37.18 34.81
N ASN A 1083 6.31 -38.29 35.54
CA ASN A 1083 6.33 -39.66 35.01
C ASN A 1083 7.51 -39.89 34.03
N ASP A 1084 8.72 -39.51 34.45
CA ASP A 1084 9.98 -39.47 33.68
C ASP A 1084 9.98 -38.63 32.38
N LYS A 1085 8.89 -37.92 32.07
CA LYS A 1085 8.84 -36.96 30.96
C LYS A 1085 9.28 -35.58 31.42
N LEU A 1086 10.07 -34.92 30.57
CA LEU A 1086 10.51 -33.53 30.76
C LEU A 1086 9.50 -32.58 30.11
N ILE A 1087 8.83 -31.77 30.94
CA ILE A 1087 7.94 -30.70 30.50
C ILE A 1087 8.71 -29.39 30.60
N HIS A 1088 8.99 -28.74 29.47
CA HIS A 1088 9.74 -27.48 29.43
C HIS A 1088 9.01 -26.37 30.21
N LEU A 1089 9.77 -25.59 30.99
CA LEU A 1089 9.28 -24.44 31.75
C LEU A 1089 9.79 -23.13 31.14
N TYR A 1090 11.11 -23.03 30.95
CA TYR A 1090 11.78 -21.82 30.47
C TYR A 1090 13.20 -22.11 29.98
N THR A 1091 13.72 -21.27 29.08
CA THR A 1091 15.13 -21.26 28.67
C THR A 1091 15.66 -19.83 28.67
N PHE A 1092 16.79 -19.60 29.35
CA PHE A 1092 17.61 -18.41 29.18
C PHE A 1092 18.62 -18.64 28.06
N ASN A 1093 18.76 -17.64 27.17
CA ASN A 1093 19.78 -17.59 26.13
C ASN A 1093 20.74 -16.42 26.42
N THR A 1094 22.01 -16.71 26.69
CA THR A 1094 23.04 -15.71 27.04
C THR A 1094 24.46 -16.26 26.82
N THR A 1095 25.42 -15.39 26.49
CA THR A 1095 26.83 -15.81 26.33
C THR A 1095 27.47 -15.99 27.69
N PHE A 1096 27.71 -17.24 28.10
CA PHE A 1096 28.41 -17.52 29.35
C PHE A 1096 29.92 -17.25 29.24
N THR A 1097 30.47 -16.44 30.16
CA THR A 1097 31.86 -15.96 30.13
C THR A 1097 32.77 -16.63 31.17
N GLU A 1098 32.19 -17.22 32.22
CA GLU A 1098 32.90 -17.93 33.30
C GLU A 1098 32.16 -19.24 33.65
N PRO A 1099 32.82 -20.22 34.29
CA PRO A 1099 32.16 -21.44 34.75
C PRO A 1099 30.99 -21.15 35.70
N LEU A 1100 29.89 -21.85 35.49
CA LEU A 1100 28.64 -21.68 36.23
C LEU A 1100 28.59 -22.59 37.46
N TYR A 1101 28.20 -22.04 38.61
CA TYR A 1101 28.08 -22.77 39.87
C TYR A 1101 26.59 -22.92 40.23
N PRO A 1102 26.04 -24.15 40.28
CA PRO A 1102 24.67 -24.39 40.72
C PRO A 1102 24.46 -23.94 42.17
N GLY A 1103 23.34 -23.28 42.42
CA GLY A 1103 22.99 -22.68 43.71
C GLY A 1103 21.54 -22.91 44.10
N PHE A 1104 21.33 -23.06 45.40
CA PHE A 1104 20.01 -23.29 46.00
C PHE A 1104 19.74 -22.25 47.08
N GLY A 1105 18.55 -21.64 47.04
CA GLY A 1105 18.09 -20.64 48.01
C GLY A 1105 16.72 -20.99 48.58
N PHE A 1106 16.43 -20.55 49.81
CA PHE A 1106 15.21 -20.89 50.54
C PHE A 1106 14.54 -19.62 51.08
N TRP A 1107 13.25 -19.44 50.79
CA TRP A 1107 12.51 -18.20 51.11
C TRP A 1107 11.79 -18.26 52.46
N PHE A 1108 11.26 -19.41 52.84
CA PHE A 1108 10.48 -19.59 54.07
C PHE A 1108 10.94 -20.80 54.91
N ARG A 1109 10.53 -20.81 56.18
CA ARG A 1109 10.94 -21.77 57.24
C ARG A 1109 10.34 -23.18 57.09
N SER A 1110 10.49 -23.78 55.91
CA SER A 1110 10.07 -25.16 55.59
C SER A 1110 10.64 -25.71 54.28
N GLY A 1111 11.35 -24.89 53.50
CA GLY A 1111 11.86 -25.30 52.19
C GLY A 1111 12.91 -26.42 52.28
N SER A 1112 12.85 -27.41 51.37
CA SER A 1112 13.91 -28.41 51.20
C SER A 1112 14.20 -28.70 49.73
N VAL A 1113 15.44 -29.08 49.43
CA VAL A 1113 15.94 -29.52 48.12
C VAL A 1113 16.72 -30.82 48.31
N SER A 1114 16.59 -31.77 47.39
CA SER A 1114 17.32 -33.04 47.37
C SER A 1114 17.88 -33.30 45.96
N LEU A 1115 19.19 -33.51 45.84
CA LEU A 1115 19.87 -33.85 44.59
C LEU A 1115 19.56 -35.31 44.20
N CYS A 1116 18.83 -35.51 43.11
CA CYS A 1116 18.51 -36.86 42.61
C CYS A 1116 19.77 -37.57 42.08
N SER A 1117 19.78 -38.90 42.14
CA SER A 1117 20.55 -39.71 41.18
C SER A 1117 19.76 -39.78 39.87
N VAL A 1118 20.46 -39.63 38.74
CA VAL A 1118 19.92 -39.53 37.38
C VAL A 1118 20.44 -40.69 36.55
#